data_AF-A0A371CL61-F1
#
_entry.id   AF-A0A371CL61-F1
#
_cell.length_a   1.000
_cell.length_b   1.000
_cell.length_c   1.000
_cell.angle_alpha   90.00
_cell.angle_beta   90.00
_cell.angle_gamma   90.00
#
_symmetry.space_group_name_H-M   'P 1'
#
loop_
_entity.id
_entity.type
_entity.pdbx_description
1 polymer ?
#
loop_
_entity_poly.entity_id
_entity_poly.type
_entity_poly.pdbx_seq_one_letter_code
_entity_poly.pdbx_strand_id
1 'polypeptide(L)'
;MSYCMHSSDFLDAFLPLPSDESARKPKPTRISFKNVVGFTSERDLAERWVAIVNKKKALCPGYVVCLSQDRWDPTDPKKLKVDAAIYPRRNHPTDGRPHWGRQRALIEFKIAGKENDPFNDILGDADAQKATEIRGQLASYSAYAFARQQRTANFTFIVMGHQVRVSRWERAGTIFTEVFDYVENPELMGEFLWRFAMLSDEDQGLDPTASLLTKSHKLYKLMTKIALGPLKGQPEDICGDEGTTIPLPDDASSGALVPLGSFKYVREKFAASIEADSPRYRVAVPTEREGEFKYFLIGTPVFEAPGMLGRGTRGYIAVDTDTKRFVWLKDTWRSYYVNVQPEGEILETLHAAHVSRIPTLLCAGDLRQETQMHYHWKPDTDVEDSAETSEGSRGSKRGRSGASKSTTGDKKARKQPRIRHLSHYRLVVSEVCLPLTEFKTSRQLVQAVLDCVEAHEDAVTKSKIIHGDISLGNLLILPTLVEKDGKLVVEWRGILSDWELSKPIPEDGKAPRARQPERTGTWQFMAAALLWWLRRPITVSDEIEAFFYILLYAGIRFLRSTVHEPRSFLRDFFDAFSLQEQQYKCGHLKLNAMTQGILTSGPADIQFFCERGERLNDSDHPLNTVLGDMLPLFKARYALLQYEDKAVTWFMKLQRFEQSPDEFPHPGDPPVKPPDAVSDAAASLATHAHFKQLLTRLLQGTNWPKNDYLGDRVMGEAIVDVDRSTTGRTRADDAAMPAVAEEEEGPESKRAKTVAAEVMAFYAPIEGEVPEAEDTEPMDVQPQASTSSNRYAVSRSSGRGATSRGAPRKSSRRS
;
A
#
# COMPACT_ATOMS: atom_id res chain seq x y z
N MET A 1 8.84 -8.48 2.34
CA MET A 1 9.56 -9.59 1.67
C MET A 1 10.92 -9.14 1.18
N SER A 2 11.97 -9.81 1.63
CA SER A 2 13.37 -9.54 1.25
C SER A 2 14.11 -10.86 1.06
N TYR A 3 15.02 -10.94 0.09
CA TYR A 3 15.77 -12.17 -0.21
C TYR A 3 17.27 -11.89 -0.35
N CYS A 4 18.08 -12.66 0.38
CA CYS A 4 19.54 -12.62 0.31
C CYS A 4 20.04 -13.62 -0.74
N MET A 5 20.99 -13.21 -1.58
CA MET A 5 21.58 -14.03 -2.64
C MET A 5 23.11 -13.89 -2.66
N HIS A 6 23.82 -14.92 -3.12
CA HIS A 6 25.28 -14.82 -3.27
C HIS A 6 25.65 -13.77 -4.32
N SER A 7 26.82 -13.14 -4.15
CA SER A 7 27.27 -12.04 -5.01
C SER A 7 27.48 -12.48 -6.47
N SER A 8 27.94 -13.71 -6.70
CA SER A 8 28.08 -14.30 -8.04
C SER A 8 26.74 -14.43 -8.74
N ASP A 9 25.76 -15.01 -8.03
CA ASP A 9 24.44 -15.30 -8.57
C ASP A 9 23.69 -13.98 -8.85
N PHE A 10 23.91 -12.96 -8.01
CA PHE A 10 23.40 -11.61 -8.26
C PHE A 10 23.97 -10.98 -9.52
N LEU A 11 25.29 -11.08 -9.71
CA LEU A 11 25.94 -10.56 -10.90
C LEU A 11 25.40 -11.25 -12.16
N ASP A 12 25.19 -12.56 -12.12
CA ASP A 12 24.75 -13.30 -13.29
C ASP A 12 23.26 -13.12 -13.58
N ALA A 13 22.42 -13.01 -12.53
CA ALA A 13 20.98 -12.80 -12.68
C ALA A 13 20.58 -11.37 -13.06
N PHE A 14 21.26 -10.36 -12.50
CA PHE A 14 20.80 -8.95 -12.57
C PHE A 14 21.79 -7.99 -13.20
N LEU A 15 23.04 -8.42 -13.37
CA LEU A 15 24.08 -7.61 -14.01
C LEU A 15 24.75 -8.43 -15.13
N PRO A 16 23.99 -9.08 -16.04
CA PRO A 16 24.57 -9.93 -17.06
C PRO A 16 25.49 -9.12 -17.98
N LEU A 17 26.54 -9.77 -18.48
CA LEU A 17 27.37 -9.16 -19.51
C LEU A 17 26.59 -9.04 -20.82
N PRO A 18 26.81 -7.97 -21.61
CA PRO A 18 26.23 -7.87 -22.95
C PRO A 18 26.52 -9.12 -23.76
N SER A 19 25.51 -9.65 -24.45
CA SER A 19 25.66 -10.79 -25.36
C SER A 19 26.57 -10.45 -26.54
N ASP A 20 26.54 -9.20 -27.00
CA ASP A 20 27.45 -8.66 -28.01
C ASP A 20 28.80 -8.29 -27.36
N GLU A 21 29.84 -9.06 -27.69
CA GLU A 21 31.20 -8.80 -27.20
C GLU A 21 31.78 -7.47 -27.69
N SER A 22 31.31 -6.94 -28.83
CA SER A 22 31.78 -5.66 -29.36
C SER A 22 31.30 -4.46 -28.53
N ALA A 23 30.19 -4.64 -27.80
CA ALA A 23 29.69 -3.66 -26.82
C ALA A 23 30.50 -3.70 -25.50
N ARG A 24 31.38 -4.70 -25.31
CA ARG A 24 32.11 -4.86 -24.05
C ARG A 24 33.31 -3.93 -23.95
N LYS A 25 33.27 -3.01 -22.98
CA LYS A 25 34.42 -2.18 -22.63
C LYS A 25 35.43 -2.99 -21.81
N PRO A 26 36.74 -2.68 -21.88
CA PRO A 26 37.75 -3.43 -21.14
C PRO A 26 37.43 -3.48 -19.64
N LYS A 27 37.52 -4.69 -19.06
CA LYS A 27 37.34 -4.90 -17.62
C LYS A 27 38.38 -4.08 -16.84
N PRO A 28 37.99 -3.37 -15.77
CA PRO A 28 38.95 -2.63 -14.96
C PRO A 28 39.95 -3.60 -14.31
N THR A 29 41.24 -3.27 -14.37
CA THR A 29 42.33 -4.05 -13.74
C THR A 29 43.09 -3.22 -12.72
N ARG A 30 43.68 -3.81 -11.67
CA ARG A 30 44.46 -3.10 -10.62
C ARG A 30 43.59 -2.13 -9.83
N ILE A 31 42.48 -2.63 -9.29
CA ILE A 31 41.55 -1.84 -8.49
C ILE A 31 42.04 -1.80 -7.04
N SER A 32 41.93 -0.66 -6.36
CA SER A 32 42.32 -0.54 -4.96
C SER A 32 41.44 0.49 -4.27
N PHE A 33 40.82 0.07 -3.17
CA PHE A 33 40.04 0.91 -2.27
C PHE A 33 40.78 1.21 -0.95
N LYS A 34 42.08 0.91 -0.86
CA LYS A 34 42.87 1.12 0.38
C LYS A 34 42.85 2.56 0.90
N ASN A 35 42.65 3.54 0.04
CA ASN A 35 42.59 4.96 0.42
C ASN A 35 41.29 5.36 1.14
N VAL A 36 40.31 4.45 1.23
CA VAL A 36 39.10 4.66 2.02
C VAL A 36 39.36 4.42 3.53
N VAL A 37 40.40 3.65 3.87
CA VAL A 37 40.75 3.36 5.27
C VAL A 37 41.14 4.64 6.02
N GLY A 38 40.76 4.72 7.30
CA GLY A 38 41.02 5.88 8.14
C GLY A 38 40.08 7.06 7.88
N PHE A 39 38.85 6.79 7.43
CA PHE A 39 37.79 7.78 7.38
C PHE A 39 37.33 8.18 8.80
N THR A 40 36.88 9.41 8.98
CA THR A 40 36.43 9.92 10.30
C THR A 40 34.93 10.09 10.43
N SER A 41 34.18 10.02 9.34
CA SER A 41 32.72 10.15 9.30
C SER A 41 32.12 9.53 8.03
N GLU A 42 30.80 9.37 7.97
CA GLU A 42 30.10 8.92 6.75
C GLU A 42 30.37 9.84 5.56
N ARG A 43 30.46 11.15 5.82
CA ARG A 43 30.82 12.16 4.82
C ARG A 43 32.22 11.92 4.24
N ASP A 44 33.22 11.73 5.09
CA ASP A 44 34.61 11.48 4.66
C ASP A 44 34.72 10.15 3.89
N LEU A 45 34.01 9.12 4.35
CA LEU A 45 33.87 7.84 3.65
C LEU A 45 33.31 8.04 2.22
N ALA A 46 32.20 8.77 2.09
CA ALA A 46 31.55 9.04 0.81
C ALA A 46 32.48 9.80 -0.15
N GLU A 47 33.12 10.88 0.32
CA GLU A 47 34.03 11.70 -0.48
C GLU A 47 35.22 10.88 -1.00
N ARG A 48 35.85 10.07 -0.14
CA ARG A 48 36.98 9.20 -0.53
C ARG A 48 36.57 8.12 -1.51
N TRP A 49 35.46 7.44 -1.25
CA TRP A 49 34.97 6.35 -2.08
C TRP A 49 34.60 6.85 -3.48
N VAL A 50 33.86 7.96 -3.56
CA VAL A 50 33.45 8.59 -4.83
C VAL A 50 34.67 9.09 -5.61
N ALA A 51 35.68 9.66 -4.94
CA ALA A 51 36.92 10.08 -5.60
C ALA A 51 37.64 8.91 -6.29
N ILE A 52 37.69 7.72 -5.66
CA ILE A 52 38.31 6.53 -6.24
C ILE A 52 37.55 6.07 -7.48
N VAL A 53 36.23 5.93 -7.38
CA VAL A 53 35.39 5.46 -8.49
C VAL A 53 35.45 6.42 -9.68
N ASN A 54 35.35 7.72 -9.44
CA ASN A 54 35.38 8.72 -10.50
C ASN A 54 36.76 8.92 -11.13
N LYS A 55 37.85 8.77 -10.36
CA LYS A 55 39.22 8.86 -10.88
C LYS A 55 39.51 7.75 -11.88
N LYS A 56 39.03 6.53 -11.61
CA LYS A 56 39.21 5.38 -12.49
C LYS A 56 37.96 5.15 -13.35
N LYS A 57 37.81 5.94 -14.41
CA LYS A 57 36.65 5.91 -15.34
C LYS A 57 36.26 4.51 -15.86
N ALA A 58 37.20 3.56 -15.91
CA ALA A 58 36.95 2.18 -16.30
C ALA A 58 36.07 1.40 -15.31
N LEU A 59 35.93 1.86 -14.05
CA LEU A 59 35.05 1.23 -13.05
C LEU A 59 33.57 1.44 -13.35
N CYS A 60 33.20 2.59 -13.92
CA CYS A 60 31.81 2.91 -14.23
C CYS A 60 31.74 3.65 -15.58
N PRO A 61 32.08 2.95 -16.69
CA PRO A 61 32.35 3.61 -17.96
C PRO A 61 31.09 4.21 -18.59
N GLY A 62 31.11 5.52 -18.83
CA GLY A 62 29.96 6.26 -19.37
C GLY A 62 29.09 6.91 -18.29
N TYR A 63 29.39 6.62 -17.02
CA TYR A 63 28.69 7.16 -15.86
C TYR A 63 29.65 7.89 -14.92
N VAL A 64 29.10 8.61 -13.95
CA VAL A 64 29.81 9.32 -12.90
C VAL A 64 28.98 9.25 -11.62
N VAL A 65 29.64 9.16 -10.48
CA VAL A 65 28.99 9.20 -9.16
C VAL A 65 28.98 10.64 -8.67
N CYS A 66 27.83 11.14 -8.24
CA CYS A 66 27.69 12.49 -7.69
C CYS A 66 27.16 12.42 -6.25
N LEU A 67 27.79 13.18 -5.34
CA LEU A 67 27.36 13.32 -3.96
C LEU A 67 26.18 14.30 -3.87
N SER A 68 25.24 14.00 -2.98
CA SER A 68 24.05 14.80 -2.66
C SER A 68 23.69 14.84 -1.17
N GLN A 69 24.55 14.32 -0.30
CA GLN A 69 24.36 14.24 1.17
C GLN A 69 23.98 15.56 1.88
N ASP A 70 24.34 16.71 1.30
CA ASP A 70 24.15 18.03 1.94
C ASP A 70 22.86 18.75 1.51
N ARG A 71 22.16 18.29 0.46
CA ARG A 71 21.03 19.03 -0.12
C ARG A 71 19.90 18.11 -0.55
N TRP A 72 18.67 18.56 -0.38
CA TRP A 72 17.48 17.97 -0.97
C TRP A 72 17.11 18.70 -2.26
N ASP A 73 16.27 18.10 -3.11
CA ASP A 73 15.67 18.80 -4.25
C ASP A 73 14.61 19.79 -3.74
N PRO A 74 14.53 21.05 -4.24
CA PRO A 74 13.52 22.01 -3.80
C PRO A 74 12.09 21.55 -4.07
N THR A 75 11.92 20.70 -5.09
CA THR A 75 10.65 20.09 -5.51
C THR A 75 10.32 18.80 -4.75
N ASP A 76 11.12 18.46 -3.73
CA ASP A 76 10.89 17.31 -2.86
C ASP A 76 10.22 17.73 -1.55
N PRO A 77 8.91 17.45 -1.38
CA PRO A 77 8.20 17.78 -0.14
C PRO A 77 8.69 16.94 1.04
N LYS A 78 9.23 15.73 0.79
CA LYS A 78 9.77 14.81 1.80
C LYS A 78 11.20 15.17 2.20
N LYS A 79 11.87 16.07 1.45
CA LYS A 79 13.25 16.52 1.66
C LYS A 79 14.24 15.35 1.83
N LEU A 80 14.07 14.30 1.04
CA LEU A 80 14.92 13.12 1.08
C LEU A 80 16.33 13.48 0.60
N LYS A 81 17.34 12.96 1.31
CA LYS A 81 18.77 13.20 1.06
C LYS A 81 19.48 11.86 0.92
N VAL A 82 19.45 11.30 -0.30
CA VAL A 82 20.34 10.18 -0.61
C VAL A 82 21.78 10.69 -0.70
N ASP A 83 22.74 9.94 -0.16
CA ASP A 83 24.12 10.42 -0.05
C ASP A 83 24.78 10.61 -1.41
N ALA A 84 24.57 9.67 -2.33
CA ALA A 84 25.06 9.77 -3.70
C ALA A 84 24.21 8.97 -4.69
N ALA A 85 24.43 9.21 -5.98
CA ALA A 85 23.84 8.41 -7.03
C ALA A 85 24.74 8.34 -8.27
N ILE A 86 24.49 7.32 -9.09
CA ILE A 86 25.13 7.12 -10.40
C ILE A 86 24.31 7.84 -11.46
N TYR A 87 24.97 8.66 -12.30
CA TYR A 87 24.35 9.39 -13.39
C TYR A 87 25.07 9.11 -14.71
N PRO A 88 24.37 9.21 -15.86
CA PRO A 88 25.04 9.32 -17.14
C PRO A 88 26.06 10.45 -17.08
N ARG A 89 27.30 10.18 -17.51
CA ARG A 89 28.41 11.14 -17.42
C ARG A 89 28.09 12.42 -18.19
N ARG A 90 27.36 12.30 -19.29
CA ARG A 90 26.79 13.43 -20.02
C ARG A 90 25.62 14.00 -19.21
N ASN A 91 25.70 15.28 -18.88
CA ASN A 91 24.66 16.05 -18.18
C ASN A 91 24.48 15.74 -16.68
N HIS A 92 25.37 15.02 -16.01
CA HIS A 92 25.26 14.79 -14.55
C HIS A 92 25.09 16.10 -13.74
N PRO A 93 24.41 16.06 -12.59
CA PRO A 93 24.20 17.24 -11.77
C PRO A 93 25.51 17.73 -11.13
N THR A 94 25.63 19.05 -10.94
CA THR A 94 26.82 19.70 -10.35
C THR A 94 26.48 20.62 -9.19
N ASP A 95 25.22 20.65 -8.76
CA ASP A 95 24.69 21.53 -7.70
C ASP A 95 24.61 20.85 -6.32
N GLY A 96 25.08 19.60 -6.25
CA GLY A 96 25.08 18.78 -5.04
C GLY A 96 23.71 18.28 -4.62
N ARG A 97 22.73 18.20 -5.54
CA ARG A 97 21.38 17.73 -5.25
C ARG A 97 21.09 16.34 -5.86
N PRO A 98 20.06 15.61 -5.38
CA PRO A 98 19.74 14.27 -5.86
C PRO A 98 19.18 14.20 -7.29
N HIS A 99 18.50 15.21 -7.82
CA HIS A 99 17.92 15.14 -9.18
C HIS A 99 17.18 13.82 -9.48
N TRP A 100 16.20 13.47 -8.64
CA TRP A 100 15.55 12.15 -8.59
C TRP A 100 15.00 11.63 -9.93
N GLY A 101 14.70 12.50 -10.89
CA GLY A 101 14.24 12.11 -12.23
C GLY A 101 15.33 11.60 -13.19
N ARG A 102 16.61 11.54 -12.76
CA ARG A 102 17.77 11.36 -13.66
C ARG A 102 18.79 10.31 -13.20
N GLN A 103 18.68 9.85 -11.95
CA GLN A 103 19.56 8.86 -11.33
C GLN A 103 19.45 7.50 -12.05
N ARG A 104 20.48 6.67 -11.95
CA ARG A 104 20.49 5.29 -12.48
C ARG A 104 20.59 4.23 -11.39
N ALA A 105 21.37 4.51 -10.35
CA ALA A 105 21.41 3.74 -9.12
C ALA A 105 21.69 4.68 -7.94
N LEU A 106 21.26 4.28 -6.75
CA LEU A 106 21.46 5.01 -5.50
C LEU A 106 22.68 4.47 -4.77
N ILE A 107 23.32 5.31 -3.96
CA ILE A 107 24.41 4.93 -3.08
C ILE A 107 24.18 5.56 -1.71
N GLU A 108 24.17 4.73 -0.68
CA GLU A 108 24.05 5.15 0.71
C GLU A 108 25.35 4.77 1.45
N PHE A 109 25.84 5.67 2.31
CA PHE A 109 27.02 5.44 3.13
C PHE A 109 26.64 5.32 4.60
N LYS A 110 27.26 4.37 5.28
CA LYS A 110 27.21 4.21 6.73
C LYS A 110 28.58 3.92 7.30
N ILE A 111 28.79 4.24 8.56
CA ILE A 111 29.97 3.75 9.29
C ILE A 111 29.90 2.22 9.46
N ALA A 112 31.04 1.57 9.68
CA ALA A 112 31.08 0.13 9.93
C ALA A 112 30.29 -0.22 11.21
N GLY A 113 29.54 -1.33 11.18
CA GLY A 113 28.75 -1.80 12.31
C GLY A 113 27.63 -2.74 11.87
N LYS A 114 27.40 -3.83 12.60
CA LYS A 114 26.33 -4.82 12.29
C LYS A 114 24.93 -4.20 12.39
N GLU A 115 24.79 -3.18 13.22
CA GLU A 115 23.57 -2.41 13.43
C GLU A 115 23.27 -1.41 12.31
N ASN A 116 24.25 -1.10 11.46
CA ASN A 116 24.09 -0.21 10.30
C ASN A 116 23.74 -0.98 9.02
N ASP A 117 23.68 -2.31 9.09
CA ASP A 117 23.29 -3.16 7.97
C ASP A 117 21.76 -3.35 7.93
N PRO A 118 21.08 -2.86 6.87
CA PRO A 118 19.62 -2.83 6.80
C PRO A 118 18.95 -4.21 6.72
N PHE A 119 19.70 -5.30 6.57
CA PHE A 119 19.13 -6.65 6.45
C PHE A 119 19.69 -7.64 7.46
N ASN A 120 20.50 -7.20 8.42
CA ASN A 120 21.15 -8.11 9.37
C ASN A 120 20.18 -8.73 10.40
N ASP A 121 19.08 -8.03 10.71
CA ASP A 121 17.96 -8.54 11.51
C ASP A 121 17.27 -9.75 10.84
N ILE A 122 17.10 -9.69 9.52
CA ILE A 122 16.53 -10.77 8.71
C ILE A 122 17.45 -12.01 8.67
N LEU A 123 18.75 -11.80 8.88
CA LEU A 123 19.78 -12.85 8.93
C LEU A 123 20.04 -13.38 10.35
N GLY A 124 19.38 -12.80 11.37
CA GLY A 124 19.31 -13.33 12.73
C GLY A 124 20.31 -12.77 13.74
N ASP A 125 21.00 -11.65 13.47
CA ASP A 125 22.27 -11.35 14.17
C ASP A 125 22.50 -9.87 14.61
N ALA A 126 21.46 -9.06 14.85
CA ALA A 126 21.57 -7.69 15.40
C ALA A 126 20.30 -7.10 16.03
N ASP A 127 20.45 -5.92 16.65
CA ASP A 127 19.37 -5.02 17.07
C ASP A 127 18.41 -4.74 15.90
N ALA A 128 17.22 -5.35 15.98
CA ALA A 128 16.23 -5.36 14.91
C ALA A 128 15.67 -3.95 14.61
N GLN A 129 15.72 -3.03 15.57
CA GLN A 129 15.08 -1.73 15.40
C GLN A 129 15.87 -0.83 14.43
N LYS A 130 17.17 -0.64 14.67
CA LYS A 130 18.01 0.23 13.82
C LYS A 130 18.13 -0.29 12.39
N ALA A 131 18.29 -1.59 12.21
CA ALA A 131 18.30 -2.23 10.89
C ALA A 131 16.96 -1.99 10.14
N THR A 132 15.83 -2.11 10.85
CA THR A 132 14.50 -1.81 10.29
C THR A 132 14.34 -0.35 9.89
N GLU A 133 14.85 0.59 10.69
CA GLU A 133 14.82 2.02 10.38
C GLU A 133 15.60 2.35 9.10
N ILE A 134 16.83 1.86 8.98
CA ILE A 134 17.66 2.07 7.79
C ILE A 134 16.99 1.44 6.55
N ARG A 135 16.45 0.23 6.69
CA ARG A 135 15.71 -0.42 5.59
C ARG A 135 14.48 0.38 5.16
N GLY A 136 13.74 0.97 6.10
CA GLY A 136 12.61 1.85 5.84
C GLY A 136 13.01 3.13 5.10
N GLN A 137 14.17 3.70 5.44
CA GLN A 137 14.75 4.85 4.72
C GLN A 137 15.10 4.47 3.27
N LEU A 138 15.82 3.37 3.05
CA LEU A 138 16.17 2.90 1.70
C LEU A 138 14.95 2.58 0.84
N ALA A 139 13.92 1.96 1.45
CA ALA A 139 12.64 1.72 0.78
C ALA A 139 11.97 3.03 0.36
N SER A 140 12.06 4.08 1.19
CA SER A 140 11.52 5.40 0.89
C SER A 140 12.25 6.08 -0.28
N TYR A 141 13.59 5.95 -0.35
CA TYR A 141 14.37 6.44 -1.49
C TYR A 141 14.02 5.73 -2.78
N SER A 142 13.93 4.39 -2.75
CA SER A 142 13.52 3.60 -3.92
C SER A 142 12.09 3.94 -4.35
N ALA A 143 11.13 4.05 -3.41
CA ALA A 143 9.75 4.43 -3.73
C ALA A 143 9.69 5.80 -4.40
N TYR A 144 10.47 6.77 -3.91
CA TYR A 144 10.52 8.10 -4.48
C TYR A 144 11.20 8.14 -5.86
N ALA A 145 12.23 7.31 -6.09
CA ALA A 145 12.80 7.13 -7.42
C ALA A 145 11.77 6.58 -8.42
N PHE A 146 10.94 5.59 -8.02
CA PHE A 146 9.81 5.09 -8.82
C PHE A 146 8.70 6.14 -9.03
N ALA A 147 8.52 7.09 -8.11
CA ALA A 147 7.57 8.18 -8.29
C ALA A 147 8.03 9.20 -9.34
N ARG A 148 9.33 9.43 -9.45
CA ARG A 148 9.94 10.43 -10.35
C ARG A 148 10.44 9.86 -11.67
N GLN A 149 10.61 8.55 -11.77
CA GLN A 149 11.05 7.85 -12.97
C GLN A 149 10.13 6.69 -13.31
N GLN A 150 9.99 6.40 -14.60
CA GLN A 150 9.28 5.21 -15.07
C GLN A 150 10.23 4.01 -14.95
N ARG A 151 9.98 3.15 -13.95
CA ARG A 151 10.91 2.09 -13.51
C ARG A 151 10.22 0.75 -13.30
N THR A 152 10.95 -0.31 -13.60
CA THR A 152 10.66 -1.71 -13.24
C THR A 152 11.53 -2.18 -12.08
N ALA A 153 12.75 -1.63 -11.95
CA ALA A 153 13.66 -1.91 -10.84
C ALA A 153 14.49 -0.66 -10.44
N ASN A 154 15.05 -0.71 -9.23
CA ASN A 154 16.02 0.28 -8.76
C ASN A 154 17.19 -0.40 -8.02
N PHE A 155 18.43 -0.04 -8.38
CA PHE A 155 19.63 -0.56 -7.73
C PHE A 155 20.13 0.39 -6.65
N THR A 156 20.55 -0.15 -5.52
CA THR A 156 21.15 0.61 -4.41
C THR A 156 22.42 -0.08 -3.93
N PHE A 157 23.52 0.68 -3.86
CA PHE A 157 24.79 0.27 -3.25
C PHE A 157 24.85 0.82 -1.83
N ILE A 158 25.03 -0.04 -0.84
CA ILE A 158 25.03 0.31 0.58
C ILE A 158 26.45 0.09 1.09
N VAL A 159 27.23 1.16 1.22
CA VAL A 159 28.65 1.11 1.60
C VAL A 159 28.76 1.36 3.11
N MET A 160 29.23 0.35 3.84
CA MET A 160 29.29 0.33 5.31
C MET A 160 30.75 0.18 5.75
N GLY A 161 31.44 1.30 5.98
CA GLY A 161 32.89 1.28 6.21
C GLY A 161 33.63 0.60 5.05
N HIS A 162 34.26 -0.56 5.31
CA HIS A 162 34.98 -1.37 4.32
C HIS A 162 34.13 -2.48 3.66
N GLN A 163 32.87 -2.61 4.08
CA GLN A 163 31.91 -3.58 3.57
C GLN A 163 30.92 -2.92 2.62
N VAL A 164 30.31 -3.72 1.74
CA VAL A 164 29.25 -3.28 0.86
C VAL A 164 28.17 -4.35 0.72
N ARG A 165 26.94 -3.88 0.51
CA ARG A 165 25.81 -4.68 0.06
C ARG A 165 25.22 -4.05 -1.20
N VAL A 166 24.84 -4.88 -2.18
CA VAL A 166 24.13 -4.42 -3.38
C VAL A 166 22.70 -4.92 -3.30
N SER A 167 21.73 -4.06 -3.60
CA SER A 167 20.31 -4.42 -3.60
C SER A 167 19.62 -3.99 -4.88
N ARG A 168 18.63 -4.77 -5.30
CA ARG A 168 17.70 -4.52 -6.40
C ARG A 168 16.28 -4.51 -5.83
N TRP A 169 15.62 -3.37 -5.96
CA TRP A 169 14.26 -3.13 -5.51
C TRP A 169 13.29 -3.29 -6.67
N GLU A 170 12.26 -4.09 -6.48
CA GLU A 170 11.15 -4.27 -7.41
C GLU A 170 9.82 -4.21 -6.67
N ARG A 171 8.71 -3.99 -7.37
CA ARG A 171 7.39 -3.93 -6.72
C ARG A 171 6.99 -5.21 -5.99
N ALA A 172 7.50 -6.39 -6.37
CA ALA A 172 7.26 -7.63 -5.66
C ALA A 172 8.09 -7.79 -4.37
N GLY A 173 9.25 -7.13 -4.24
CA GLY A 173 10.19 -7.34 -3.15
C GLY A 173 11.57 -6.72 -3.35
N THR A 174 12.46 -6.99 -2.40
CA THR A 174 13.86 -6.54 -2.46
C THR A 174 14.79 -7.74 -2.46
N ILE A 175 15.69 -7.80 -3.44
CA ILE A 175 16.74 -8.81 -3.52
C ILE A 175 18.07 -8.12 -3.20
N PHE A 176 18.90 -8.74 -2.38
CA PHE A 176 20.15 -8.16 -1.95
C PHE A 176 21.26 -9.20 -1.88
N THR A 177 22.50 -8.80 -2.11
CA THR A 177 23.67 -9.67 -2.02
C THR A 177 23.96 -10.02 -0.57
N GLU A 178 24.73 -11.07 -0.28
CA GLU A 178 25.50 -11.15 0.97
C GLU A 178 26.42 -9.91 1.14
N VAL A 179 26.89 -9.67 2.37
CA VAL A 179 27.87 -8.61 2.63
C VAL A 179 29.26 -9.06 2.20
N PHE A 180 30.01 -8.19 1.53
CA PHE A 180 31.42 -8.48 1.18
C PHE A 180 32.33 -7.26 1.43
N ASP A 181 33.59 -7.54 1.70
CA ASP A 181 34.62 -6.52 1.90
C ASP A 181 35.19 -6.06 0.56
N TYR A 182 35.01 -4.78 0.21
CA TYR A 182 35.47 -4.23 -1.06
C TYR A 182 36.92 -3.68 -1.01
N VAL A 183 37.53 -3.64 0.17
CA VAL A 183 38.95 -3.31 0.35
C VAL A 183 39.82 -4.55 0.18
N GLU A 184 39.37 -5.68 0.74
CA GLU A 184 40.00 -7.00 0.57
C GLU A 184 39.70 -7.59 -0.82
N ASN A 185 38.47 -7.44 -1.33
CA ASN A 185 38.05 -7.92 -2.65
C ASN A 185 37.69 -6.77 -3.61
N PRO A 186 38.65 -5.89 -3.99
CA PRO A 186 38.39 -4.71 -4.82
C PRO A 186 37.94 -5.06 -6.24
N GLU A 187 38.31 -6.25 -6.74
CA GLU A 187 37.90 -6.73 -8.06
C GLU A 187 36.41 -7.08 -8.11
N LEU A 188 35.81 -7.54 -7.01
CA LEU A 188 34.37 -7.84 -6.95
C LEU A 188 33.53 -6.56 -7.00
N MET A 189 33.86 -5.56 -6.18
CA MET A 189 33.21 -4.23 -6.26
C MET A 189 33.40 -3.58 -7.63
N GLY A 190 34.60 -3.73 -8.20
CA GLY A 190 34.90 -3.33 -9.57
C GLY A 190 33.97 -3.96 -10.60
N GLU A 191 33.74 -5.26 -10.47
CA GLU A 191 32.86 -6.04 -11.34
C GLU A 191 31.41 -5.51 -11.26
N PHE A 192 30.86 -5.31 -10.06
CA PHE A 192 29.51 -4.77 -9.88
C PHE A 192 29.31 -3.42 -10.60
N LEU A 193 30.19 -2.46 -10.36
CA LEU A 193 30.10 -1.12 -10.96
C LEU A 193 30.29 -1.16 -12.48
N TRP A 194 31.21 -2.01 -12.95
CA TRP A 194 31.52 -2.15 -14.38
C TRP A 194 30.38 -2.83 -15.12
N ARG A 195 29.85 -3.96 -14.62
CA ARG A 195 28.70 -4.64 -15.23
C ARG A 195 27.44 -3.77 -15.20
N PHE A 196 27.17 -3.08 -14.09
CA PHE A 196 26.05 -2.13 -14.02
C PHE A 196 26.11 -1.06 -15.12
N ALA A 197 27.30 -0.51 -15.36
CA ALA A 197 27.52 0.49 -16.40
C ALA A 197 27.44 -0.03 -17.84
N MET A 198 27.31 -1.35 -18.02
CA MET A 198 27.17 -2.00 -19.33
C MET A 198 25.75 -2.47 -19.62
N LEU A 199 24.89 -2.46 -18.61
CA LEU A 199 23.47 -2.75 -18.76
C LEU A 199 22.79 -1.79 -19.73
N SER A 200 21.78 -2.30 -20.42
CA SER A 200 20.83 -1.46 -21.16
C SER A 200 20.04 -0.58 -20.20
N ASP A 201 19.39 0.48 -20.71
CA ASP A 201 18.50 1.30 -19.88
C ASP A 201 17.38 0.45 -19.24
N GLU A 202 16.88 -0.57 -19.96
CA GLU A 202 15.87 -1.51 -19.47
C GLU A 202 16.41 -2.40 -18.34
N ASP A 203 17.60 -2.98 -18.50
CA ASP A 203 18.23 -3.82 -17.48
C ASP A 203 18.65 -3.01 -16.23
N GLN A 204 18.91 -1.70 -16.39
CA GLN A 204 19.07 -0.76 -15.27
C GLN A 204 17.76 -0.48 -14.53
N GLY A 205 16.65 -1.06 -15.00
CA GLY A 205 15.34 -0.98 -14.40
C GLY A 205 14.49 0.18 -14.90
N LEU A 206 14.78 0.78 -16.06
CA LEU A 206 13.89 1.77 -16.69
C LEU A 206 12.81 1.08 -17.52
N ASP A 207 11.62 1.63 -17.49
CA ASP A 207 10.50 1.10 -18.29
C ASP A 207 10.70 1.41 -19.79
N PRO A 208 10.89 0.40 -20.66
CA PRO A 208 11.10 0.59 -22.10
C PRO A 208 9.89 1.21 -22.82
N THR A 209 8.70 1.14 -22.22
CA THR A 209 7.48 1.74 -22.78
C THR A 209 7.35 3.24 -22.46
N ALA A 210 8.32 3.80 -21.73
CA ALA A 210 8.38 5.21 -21.36
C ALA A 210 9.67 5.87 -21.88
N SER A 211 9.53 6.99 -22.60
CA SER A 211 10.65 7.77 -23.14
C SER A 211 10.76 9.12 -22.43
N LEU A 212 11.86 9.35 -21.71
CA LEU A 212 12.16 10.65 -21.12
C LEU A 212 12.46 11.69 -22.22
N LEU A 213 11.78 12.83 -22.15
CA LEU A 213 11.88 13.89 -23.15
C LEU A 213 12.94 14.92 -22.77
N THR A 214 13.83 15.22 -23.72
CA THR A 214 14.81 16.31 -23.57
C THR A 214 14.16 17.68 -23.85
N LYS A 215 14.73 18.75 -23.29
CA LYS A 215 14.24 20.14 -23.49
C LYS A 215 14.18 20.56 -24.97
N SER A 216 15.00 19.96 -25.83
CA SER A 216 15.00 20.23 -27.27
C SER A 216 13.91 19.49 -28.03
N HIS A 217 13.32 18.43 -27.46
CA HIS A 217 12.33 17.58 -28.12
C HIS A 217 11.02 18.35 -28.43
N LYS A 218 10.41 18.07 -29.59
CA LYS A 218 9.17 18.76 -30.03
C LYS A 218 8.01 18.54 -29.04
N LEU A 219 7.87 17.33 -28.51
CA LEU A 219 6.84 16.99 -27.51
C LEU A 219 7.08 17.71 -26.17
N TYR A 220 8.34 17.91 -25.76
CA TYR A 220 8.65 18.68 -24.54
C TYR A 220 8.13 20.12 -24.68
N LYS A 221 8.41 20.76 -25.83
CA LYS A 221 7.94 22.11 -26.15
C LYS A 221 6.42 22.17 -26.28
N LEU A 222 5.78 21.13 -26.81
CA LEU A 222 4.33 21.03 -26.90
C LEU A 222 3.68 21.02 -25.51
N MET A 223 4.20 20.24 -24.57
CA MET A 223 3.72 20.23 -23.18
C MET A 223 3.77 21.62 -22.56
N THR A 224 4.87 22.36 -22.76
CA THR A 224 4.97 23.77 -22.31
C THR A 224 3.88 24.64 -22.92
N LYS A 225 3.62 24.52 -24.23
CA LYS A 225 2.57 25.31 -24.89
C LYS A 225 1.18 25.01 -24.32
N ILE A 226 0.87 23.73 -24.13
CA ILE A 226 -0.42 23.28 -23.59
C ILE A 226 -0.60 23.75 -22.13
N ALA A 227 0.46 23.75 -21.33
CA ALA A 227 0.41 24.23 -19.96
C ALA A 227 0.16 25.75 -19.84
N LEU A 228 0.62 26.54 -20.83
CA LEU A 228 0.43 27.99 -20.84
C LEU A 228 -0.98 28.43 -21.25
N GLY A 229 -1.71 27.60 -21.98
CA GLY A 229 -3.08 27.89 -22.43
C GLY A 229 -3.57 26.97 -23.54
N PRO A 230 -4.82 27.16 -24.00
CA PRO A 230 -5.37 26.46 -25.16
C PRO A 230 -4.48 26.63 -26.41
N LEU A 231 -4.39 25.59 -27.23
CA LEU A 231 -3.67 25.69 -28.51
C LEU A 231 -4.47 26.53 -29.51
N LYS A 232 -3.80 27.12 -30.51
CA LYS A 232 -4.47 27.91 -31.56
C LYS A 232 -5.61 27.10 -32.20
N GLY A 233 -6.83 27.64 -32.14
CA GLY A 233 -8.04 27.01 -32.67
C GLY A 233 -8.78 26.11 -31.68
N GLN A 234 -8.27 25.94 -30.45
CA GLN A 234 -9.03 25.31 -29.36
C GLN A 234 -9.84 26.38 -28.60
N PRO A 235 -11.01 26.00 -28.06
CA PRO A 235 -11.82 26.86 -27.19
C PRO A 235 -11.08 27.23 -25.89
N GLU A 236 -11.49 28.35 -25.29
CA GLU A 236 -10.99 28.82 -23.99
C GLU A 236 -11.37 27.87 -22.86
N ASP A 237 -10.54 27.84 -21.81
CA ASP A 237 -10.82 27.01 -20.64
C ASP A 237 -12.08 27.46 -19.89
N ILE A 238 -12.76 26.48 -19.31
CA ILE A 238 -14.02 26.66 -18.60
C ILE A 238 -13.75 26.77 -17.10
N CYS A 239 -14.36 27.75 -16.43
CA CYS A 239 -14.35 27.80 -14.97
C CYS A 239 -15.08 26.57 -14.41
N GLY A 240 -14.42 25.82 -13.54
CA GLY A 240 -14.96 24.59 -12.97
C GLY A 240 -15.89 24.81 -11.79
N ASP A 241 -16.12 26.04 -11.35
CA ASP A 241 -16.94 26.33 -10.16
C ASP A 241 -18.41 26.02 -10.41
N GLU A 242 -19.04 25.33 -9.47
CA GLU A 242 -20.47 24.99 -9.55
C GLU A 242 -21.35 26.24 -9.73
N GLY A 243 -22.31 26.16 -10.64
CA GLY A 243 -23.20 27.27 -11.00
C GLY A 243 -22.64 28.23 -12.05
N THR A 244 -21.39 28.06 -12.49
CA THR A 244 -20.83 28.82 -13.63
C THR A 244 -21.72 28.62 -14.85
N THR A 245 -22.18 29.70 -15.47
CA THR A 245 -23.00 29.66 -16.69
C THR A 245 -22.18 29.98 -17.92
N ILE A 246 -22.36 29.20 -18.98
CA ILE A 246 -21.73 29.36 -20.28
C ILE A 246 -22.84 29.55 -21.30
N PRO A 247 -22.74 30.54 -22.21
CA PRO A 247 -23.67 30.68 -23.32
C PRO A 247 -23.73 29.38 -24.14
N LEU A 248 -24.93 28.97 -24.54
CA LEU A 248 -25.05 27.95 -25.57
C LEU A 248 -24.39 28.50 -26.85
N PRO A 249 -23.55 27.72 -27.54
CA PRO A 249 -22.98 28.14 -28.81
C PRO A 249 -24.07 28.48 -29.83
N ASP A 250 -23.91 29.57 -30.58
CA ASP A 250 -24.91 30.09 -31.53
C ASP A 250 -25.36 29.04 -32.59
N ASP A 251 -24.49 28.05 -32.87
CA ASP A 251 -24.72 26.98 -33.86
C ASP A 251 -25.42 25.72 -33.30
N ALA A 252 -25.91 25.72 -32.05
CA ALA A 252 -26.61 24.57 -31.45
C ALA A 252 -27.85 24.13 -32.26
N SER A 253 -28.42 25.04 -33.06
CA SER A 253 -29.54 24.78 -33.98
C SER A 253 -29.16 23.96 -35.22
N SER A 254 -27.86 23.74 -35.48
CA SER A 254 -27.34 22.94 -36.60
C SER A 254 -27.08 21.46 -36.27
N GLY A 255 -27.21 21.06 -34.99
CA GLY A 255 -26.91 19.70 -34.53
C GLY A 255 -25.41 19.36 -34.49
N ALA A 256 -24.52 20.30 -34.80
CA ALA A 256 -23.07 20.11 -34.69
C ALA A 256 -22.61 20.30 -33.23
N LEU A 257 -21.91 19.31 -32.67
CA LEU A 257 -21.24 19.41 -31.38
C LEU A 257 -20.14 20.47 -31.45
N VAL A 258 -20.36 21.64 -30.87
CA VAL A 258 -19.31 22.66 -30.74
C VAL A 258 -18.28 22.17 -29.72
N PRO A 259 -16.97 22.14 -30.07
CA PRO A 259 -15.94 21.72 -29.12
C PRO A 259 -15.91 22.68 -27.93
N LEU A 260 -16.03 22.13 -26.73
CA LEU A 260 -15.93 22.88 -25.47
C LEU A 260 -14.49 22.85 -24.94
N GLY A 261 -14.14 23.90 -24.18
CA GLY A 261 -12.88 24.02 -23.48
C GLY A 261 -12.63 22.93 -22.45
N SER A 262 -11.37 22.77 -22.07
CA SER A 262 -11.05 21.99 -20.87
C SER A 262 -11.41 22.78 -19.62
N PHE A 263 -11.73 22.11 -18.52
CA PHE A 263 -11.85 22.83 -17.25
C PHE A 263 -10.49 23.39 -16.83
N LYS A 264 -10.49 24.63 -16.35
CA LYS A 264 -9.29 25.37 -15.97
C LYS A 264 -8.40 24.60 -14.99
N TYR A 265 -8.98 23.94 -13.99
CA TYR A 265 -8.23 23.16 -13.00
C TYR A 265 -7.42 22.01 -13.62
N VAL A 266 -7.88 21.44 -14.74
CA VAL A 266 -7.18 20.34 -15.43
C VAL A 266 -5.86 20.85 -16.01
N ARG A 267 -5.91 22.00 -16.71
CA ARG A 267 -4.71 22.63 -17.28
C ARG A 267 -3.78 23.13 -16.20
N GLU A 268 -4.29 23.75 -15.13
CA GLU A 268 -3.50 24.22 -14.00
C GLU A 268 -2.76 23.07 -13.31
N LYS A 269 -3.43 21.95 -13.01
CA LYS A 269 -2.80 20.76 -12.43
C LYS A 269 -1.79 20.12 -13.40
N PHE A 270 -2.08 20.09 -14.70
CA PHE A 270 -1.09 19.65 -15.70
C PHE A 270 0.13 20.56 -15.74
N ALA A 271 -0.06 21.89 -15.73
CA ALA A 271 1.03 22.86 -15.70
C ALA A 271 1.93 22.63 -14.49
N ALA A 272 1.35 22.52 -13.29
CA ALA A 272 2.06 22.20 -12.05
C ALA A 272 2.87 20.89 -12.15
N SER A 273 2.33 19.87 -12.83
CA SER A 273 3.03 18.58 -13.02
C SER A 273 4.32 18.68 -13.85
N ILE A 274 4.50 19.76 -14.63
CA ILE A 274 5.64 19.95 -15.51
C ILE A 274 6.50 21.16 -15.16
N GLU A 275 6.27 21.77 -14.01
CA GLU A 275 7.02 22.92 -13.51
C GLU A 275 8.47 22.57 -13.16
N ALA A 276 9.33 23.60 -13.12
CA ALA A 276 10.76 23.48 -12.85
C ALA A 276 11.46 22.42 -13.73
N ASP A 277 12.34 21.61 -13.14
CA ASP A 277 13.04 20.51 -13.81
C ASP A 277 12.30 19.16 -13.67
N SER A 278 10.97 19.20 -13.47
CA SER A 278 10.16 17.98 -13.44
C SER A 278 10.35 17.15 -14.71
N PRO A 279 10.55 15.82 -14.58
CA PRO A 279 10.76 14.97 -15.73
C PRO A 279 9.48 14.85 -16.54
N ARG A 280 9.63 14.85 -17.87
CA ARG A 280 8.52 14.77 -18.82
C ARG A 280 8.70 13.53 -19.66
N TYR A 281 7.66 12.71 -19.76
CA TYR A 281 7.71 11.44 -20.48
C TYR A 281 6.69 11.42 -21.61
N ARG A 282 7.04 10.71 -22.68
CA ARG A 282 6.07 10.06 -23.55
C ARG A 282 5.93 8.61 -23.10
N VAL A 283 4.72 8.17 -22.76
CA VAL A 283 4.44 6.78 -22.35
C VAL A 283 3.54 6.10 -23.37
N ALA A 284 3.72 4.79 -23.54
CA ALA A 284 2.89 3.94 -24.37
C ALA A 284 1.84 3.21 -23.52
N VAL A 285 0.62 3.08 -24.06
CA VAL A 285 -0.48 2.32 -23.47
C VAL A 285 -0.98 1.35 -24.54
N PRO A 286 -1.11 0.04 -24.24
CA PRO A 286 -1.63 -0.92 -25.19
C PRO A 286 -3.05 -0.56 -25.64
N THR A 287 -3.39 -0.97 -26.85
CA THR A 287 -4.76 -0.91 -27.39
C THR A 287 -5.33 -2.32 -27.52
N GLU A 288 -6.60 -2.44 -27.91
CA GLU A 288 -7.25 -3.73 -28.20
C GLU A 288 -6.52 -4.52 -29.30
N ARG A 289 -5.81 -3.83 -30.19
CA ARG A 289 -5.02 -4.48 -31.25
C ARG A 289 -3.66 -4.86 -30.70
N GLU A 290 -3.37 -6.16 -30.74
CA GLU A 290 -2.12 -6.71 -30.24
C GLU A 290 -0.91 -6.04 -30.93
N GLY A 291 0.03 -5.53 -30.11
CA GLY A 291 1.24 -4.85 -30.58
C GLY A 291 1.04 -3.37 -30.98
N GLU A 292 -0.19 -2.85 -31.02
CA GLU A 292 -0.45 -1.43 -31.23
C GLU A 292 -0.52 -0.67 -29.89
N PHE A 293 0.14 0.50 -29.86
CA PHE A 293 0.18 1.38 -28.70
C PHE A 293 -0.36 2.76 -29.04
N LYS A 294 -1.08 3.35 -28.07
CA LYS A 294 -1.37 4.78 -28.05
C LYS A 294 -0.39 5.50 -27.14
N TYR A 295 -0.03 6.74 -27.49
CA TYR A 295 1.00 7.50 -26.77
C TYR A 295 0.42 8.72 -26.06
N PHE A 296 0.91 8.92 -24.83
CA PHE A 296 0.49 10.02 -23.96
C PHE A 296 1.69 10.76 -23.40
N LEU A 297 1.52 12.05 -23.11
CA LEU A 297 2.52 12.91 -22.49
C LEU A 297 2.17 13.12 -21.02
N ILE A 298 3.12 12.85 -20.14
CA ILE A 298 2.95 12.97 -18.68
C ILE A 298 4.09 13.78 -18.04
N GLY A 299 3.76 14.53 -17.00
CA GLY A 299 4.72 15.13 -16.06
C GLY A 299 4.92 14.26 -14.82
N THR A 300 5.15 14.92 -13.68
CA THR A 300 5.12 14.31 -12.34
C THR A 300 3.69 13.81 -12.03
N PRO A 301 3.54 12.66 -11.33
CA PRO A 301 2.20 12.18 -10.95
C PRO A 301 1.46 13.20 -10.07
N VAL A 302 0.15 13.34 -10.31
CA VAL A 302 -0.75 14.12 -9.44
C VAL A 302 -1.31 13.27 -8.29
N PHE A 303 -1.19 11.94 -8.40
CA PHE A 303 -1.51 10.97 -7.36
C PHE A 303 -0.40 9.90 -7.30
N GLU A 304 0.04 9.56 -6.08
CA GLU A 304 1.06 8.54 -5.82
C GLU A 304 0.60 7.71 -4.61
N ALA A 305 0.35 6.41 -4.83
CA ALA A 305 0.15 5.48 -3.73
C ALA A 305 1.45 5.30 -2.95
N PRO A 306 1.42 5.34 -1.61
CA PRO A 306 2.62 5.27 -0.80
C PRO A 306 3.26 3.88 -0.84
N GLY A 307 4.55 3.84 -0.49
CA GLY A 307 5.30 2.60 -0.31
C GLY A 307 6.03 2.09 -1.56
N MET A 308 7.04 1.26 -1.33
CA MET A 308 7.85 0.65 -2.39
C MET A 308 7.17 -0.60 -2.95
N LEU A 309 6.65 -1.46 -2.08
CA LEU A 309 6.10 -2.77 -2.45
C LEU A 309 4.63 -2.71 -2.87
N GLY A 310 4.20 -3.70 -3.65
CA GLY A 310 2.82 -3.83 -4.08
C GLY A 310 2.51 -2.98 -5.31
N ARG A 311 1.30 -2.43 -5.36
CA ARG A 311 0.73 -1.89 -6.59
C ARG A 311 1.38 -0.61 -7.10
N GLY A 312 1.86 0.22 -6.19
CA GLY A 312 2.62 1.41 -6.55
C GLY A 312 1.89 2.36 -7.52
N THR A 313 0.56 2.44 -7.41
CA THR A 313 -0.31 3.16 -8.33
C THR A 313 0.06 4.63 -8.45
N ARG A 314 0.19 5.12 -9.68
CA ARG A 314 0.44 6.53 -10.02
C ARG A 314 -0.65 7.03 -10.96
N GLY A 315 -1.17 8.22 -10.66
CA GLY A 315 -2.19 8.89 -11.46
C GLY A 315 -1.64 10.16 -12.10
N TYR A 316 -1.94 10.36 -13.38
CA TYR A 316 -1.45 11.47 -14.18
C TYR A 316 -2.59 12.17 -14.89
N ILE A 317 -2.56 13.50 -14.90
CA ILE A 317 -3.22 14.26 -15.96
C ILE A 317 -2.28 14.18 -17.17
N ALA A 318 -2.72 13.45 -18.19
CA ALA A 318 -1.93 13.18 -19.38
C ALA A 318 -2.50 13.93 -20.58
N VAL A 319 -1.68 14.11 -21.61
CA VAL A 319 -2.11 14.66 -22.91
C VAL A 319 -2.00 13.58 -23.97
N ASP A 320 -3.11 13.28 -24.63
CA ASP A 320 -3.13 12.41 -25.81
C ASP A 320 -2.29 13.04 -26.93
N THR A 321 -1.33 12.28 -27.45
CA THR A 321 -0.42 12.78 -28.50
C THR A 321 -1.10 12.99 -29.85
N ASP A 322 -2.27 12.42 -30.11
CA ASP A 322 -2.98 12.60 -31.37
C ASP A 322 -4.00 13.74 -31.24
N THR A 323 -4.89 13.63 -30.25
CA THR A 323 -6.02 14.56 -30.08
C THR A 323 -5.66 15.84 -29.34
N LYS A 324 -4.51 15.87 -28.65
CA LYS A 324 -4.07 16.96 -27.76
C LYS A 324 -5.05 17.27 -26.62
N ARG A 325 -5.95 16.34 -26.28
CA ARG A 325 -6.87 16.48 -25.15
C ARG A 325 -6.25 15.96 -23.87
N PHE A 326 -6.69 16.53 -22.76
CA PHE A 326 -6.38 16.00 -21.43
C PHE A 326 -7.17 14.74 -21.17
N VAL A 327 -6.52 13.78 -20.51
CA VAL A 327 -7.10 12.50 -20.08
C VAL A 327 -6.51 12.13 -18.72
N TRP A 328 -7.16 11.20 -18.02
CA TRP A 328 -6.58 10.60 -16.82
C TRP A 328 -5.86 9.30 -17.18
N LEU A 329 -4.60 9.17 -16.79
CA LEU A 329 -3.79 7.97 -16.97
C LEU A 329 -3.43 7.39 -15.60
N LYS A 330 -3.82 6.14 -15.38
CA LYS A 330 -3.44 5.30 -14.24
C LYS A 330 -2.35 4.33 -14.66
N ASP A 331 -1.30 4.24 -13.87
CA ASP A 331 -0.15 3.35 -14.04
C ASP A 331 0.01 2.56 -12.73
N THR A 332 -0.05 1.22 -12.80
CA THR A 332 -0.12 0.37 -11.60
C THR A 332 0.45 -1.03 -11.84
N TRP A 333 0.93 -1.66 -10.78
CA TRP A 333 1.36 -3.05 -10.77
C TRP A 333 0.23 -3.91 -10.21
N ARG A 334 -0.54 -4.58 -11.06
CA ARG A 334 -1.66 -5.41 -10.62
C ARG A 334 -1.18 -6.81 -10.25
N SER A 335 -1.84 -7.45 -9.30
CA SER A 335 -1.54 -8.85 -8.99
C SER A 335 -1.93 -9.75 -10.16
N TYR A 336 -1.00 -10.61 -10.57
CA TYR A 336 -1.24 -11.62 -11.57
C TYR A 336 -1.92 -12.83 -10.91
N TYR A 337 -3.24 -12.85 -10.93
CA TYR A 337 -4.03 -14.01 -10.52
C TYR A 337 -4.78 -14.56 -11.73
N VAL A 338 -4.69 -15.87 -11.93
CA VAL A 338 -5.55 -16.59 -12.90
C VAL A 338 -7.01 -16.30 -12.54
N ASN A 339 -7.77 -15.78 -13.50
CA ASN A 339 -9.19 -15.38 -13.38
C ASN A 339 -9.49 -14.02 -12.71
N VAL A 340 -8.51 -13.10 -12.56
CA VAL A 340 -8.81 -11.71 -12.21
C VAL A 340 -8.81 -10.86 -13.49
N GLN A 341 -9.98 -10.32 -13.84
CA GLN A 341 -10.14 -9.42 -14.98
C GLN A 341 -9.45 -8.08 -14.71
N PRO A 342 -8.69 -7.53 -15.67
CA PRO A 342 -8.19 -6.16 -15.62
C PRO A 342 -9.32 -5.13 -15.53
N GLU A 343 -9.05 -3.99 -14.89
CA GLU A 343 -10.03 -2.90 -14.72
C GLU A 343 -10.62 -2.41 -16.05
N GLY A 344 -9.82 -2.36 -17.12
CA GLY A 344 -10.30 -1.99 -18.46
C GLY A 344 -11.42 -2.91 -18.98
N GLU A 345 -11.26 -4.23 -18.87
CA GLU A 345 -12.29 -5.20 -19.31
C GLU A 345 -13.57 -5.09 -18.47
N ILE A 346 -13.42 -4.77 -17.18
CA ILE A 346 -14.56 -4.52 -16.28
C ILE A 346 -15.29 -3.24 -16.73
N LEU A 347 -14.57 -2.15 -17.01
CA LEU A 347 -15.18 -0.93 -17.52
C LEU A 347 -15.89 -1.15 -18.87
N GLU A 348 -15.31 -1.92 -19.78
CA GLU A 348 -15.97 -2.31 -21.05
C GLU A 348 -17.30 -3.04 -20.79
N THR A 349 -17.29 -4.00 -19.87
CA THR A 349 -18.48 -4.77 -19.48
C THR A 349 -19.57 -3.86 -18.90
N LEU A 350 -19.19 -2.92 -18.03
CA LEU A 350 -20.13 -1.99 -17.41
C LEU A 350 -20.70 -0.97 -18.43
N HIS A 351 -19.86 -0.45 -19.35
CA HIS A 351 -20.30 0.42 -20.43
C HIS A 351 -21.25 -0.29 -21.40
N ALA A 352 -20.95 -1.54 -21.76
CA ALA A 352 -21.82 -2.36 -22.61
C ALA A 352 -23.20 -2.60 -21.98
N ALA A 353 -23.27 -2.63 -20.64
CA ALA A 353 -24.51 -2.72 -19.88
C ALA A 353 -25.17 -1.36 -19.59
N HIS A 354 -24.63 -0.26 -20.12
CA HIS A 354 -25.12 1.10 -19.90
C HIS A 354 -25.18 1.49 -18.41
N VAL A 355 -24.13 1.12 -17.66
CA VAL A 355 -23.91 1.62 -16.29
C VAL A 355 -23.49 3.09 -16.37
N SER A 356 -24.20 3.95 -15.65
CA SER A 356 -23.91 5.38 -15.63
C SER A 356 -22.86 5.74 -14.57
N ARG A 357 -22.24 6.92 -14.70
CA ARG A 357 -21.37 7.55 -13.68
C ARG A 357 -20.13 6.73 -13.29
N ILE A 358 -19.56 6.09 -14.29
CA ILE A 358 -18.26 5.42 -14.24
C ILE A 358 -17.31 6.06 -15.26
N PRO A 359 -15.98 5.92 -15.11
CA PRO A 359 -15.02 6.45 -16.07
C PRO A 359 -15.20 5.87 -17.48
N THR A 360 -15.11 6.71 -18.51
CA THR A 360 -15.14 6.30 -19.91
C THR A 360 -13.76 5.77 -20.32
N LEU A 361 -13.67 4.48 -20.61
CA LEU A 361 -12.44 3.84 -21.06
C LEU A 361 -12.02 4.35 -22.44
N LEU A 362 -10.73 4.68 -22.60
CA LEU A 362 -10.13 5.03 -23.89
C LEU A 362 -9.18 3.95 -24.41
N CYS A 363 -8.34 3.40 -23.52
CA CYS A 363 -7.46 2.27 -23.81
C CYS A 363 -6.84 1.77 -22.50
N ALA A 364 -6.55 0.48 -22.43
CA ALA A 364 -5.84 -0.11 -21.31
C ALA A 364 -5.13 -1.41 -21.70
N GLY A 365 -4.18 -1.85 -20.88
CA GLY A 365 -3.58 -3.17 -21.05
C GLY A 365 -2.31 -3.39 -20.24
N ASP A 366 -1.91 -4.65 -20.16
CA ASP A 366 -0.64 -5.05 -19.56
C ASP A 366 0.53 -4.71 -20.50
N LEU A 367 1.62 -4.21 -19.91
CA LEU A 367 2.83 -3.83 -20.62
C LEU A 367 3.78 -5.03 -20.86
N ARG A 368 3.34 -6.25 -20.54
CA ARG A 368 4.14 -7.50 -20.58
C ARG A 368 5.43 -7.41 -19.76
N GLN A 369 5.39 -6.61 -18.69
CA GLN A 369 6.44 -6.49 -17.69
C GLN A 369 5.94 -7.11 -16.40
N GLU A 370 6.71 -8.03 -15.84
CA GLU A 370 6.33 -8.79 -14.67
C GLU A 370 7.44 -8.77 -13.64
N THR A 371 7.07 -8.84 -12.37
CA THR A 371 8.01 -9.01 -11.26
C THR A 371 7.49 -10.11 -10.34
N GLN A 372 8.39 -11.01 -9.97
CA GLN A 372 8.05 -12.16 -9.16
C GLN A 372 9.29 -12.64 -8.38
N MET A 373 9.23 -12.53 -7.06
CA MET A 373 10.37 -12.84 -6.18
C MET A 373 10.84 -14.31 -6.24
N HIS A 374 9.98 -15.25 -6.68
CA HIS A 374 10.31 -16.68 -6.63
C HIS A 374 11.10 -17.22 -7.84
N TYR A 375 11.09 -16.55 -9.00
CA TYR A 375 11.73 -17.10 -10.21
C TYR A 375 13.26 -17.08 -10.13
N HIS A 376 13.82 -16.28 -9.23
CA HIS A 376 15.26 -16.27 -8.96
C HIS A 376 15.72 -17.48 -8.12
N TRP A 377 14.80 -18.36 -7.72
CA TRP A 377 15.08 -19.62 -7.05
C TRP A 377 14.73 -20.79 -7.98
N LYS A 378 15.74 -21.36 -8.66
CA LYS A 378 15.68 -22.77 -9.06
C LYS A 378 16.41 -23.57 -7.98
N PRO A 379 15.74 -24.35 -7.13
CA PRO A 379 16.41 -25.46 -6.49
C PRO A 379 16.60 -26.52 -7.57
N ASP A 380 17.84 -26.94 -7.81
CA ASP A 380 18.11 -28.16 -8.58
C ASP A 380 17.37 -29.32 -7.90
N THR A 381 16.22 -29.71 -8.46
CA THR A 381 15.66 -31.06 -8.41
C THR A 381 14.41 -31.13 -9.28
N ASP A 382 14.48 -31.95 -10.32
CA ASP A 382 13.34 -32.46 -11.07
C ASP A 382 12.31 -33.09 -10.11
N VAL A 383 11.07 -32.59 -10.12
CA VAL A 383 9.90 -33.39 -9.78
C VAL A 383 8.80 -32.99 -10.77
N GLU A 384 8.41 -33.97 -11.58
CA GLU A 384 7.36 -33.87 -12.58
C GLU A 384 6.03 -33.41 -11.96
N ASP A 385 5.45 -32.37 -12.55
CA ASP A 385 4.04 -32.00 -12.36
C ASP A 385 3.16 -33.16 -12.87
N SER A 386 2.59 -33.93 -11.95
CA SER A 386 1.48 -34.84 -12.27
C SER A 386 0.18 -34.21 -11.80
N ALA A 387 -0.48 -33.57 -12.77
CA ALA A 387 -1.90 -33.25 -12.68
C ALA A 387 -2.72 -34.54 -12.72
N GLU A 388 -3.36 -34.92 -11.62
CA GLU A 388 -4.48 -35.86 -11.67
C GLU A 388 -5.65 -35.45 -10.76
N THR A 389 -6.79 -35.35 -11.44
CA THR A 389 -8.17 -35.24 -10.97
C THR A 389 -8.70 -36.55 -10.38
N SER A 390 -9.51 -36.49 -9.30
CA SER A 390 -10.72 -37.32 -9.04
C SER A 390 -11.23 -37.00 -7.62
N GLU A 391 -12.50 -36.62 -7.36
CA GLU A 391 -13.77 -37.36 -7.41
C GLU A 391 -13.81 -38.70 -6.66
N GLY A 392 -14.64 -38.77 -5.60
CA GLY A 392 -15.54 -39.91 -5.38
C GLY A 392 -15.20 -40.99 -4.33
N SER A 393 -15.79 -40.84 -3.13
CA SER A 393 -16.55 -41.86 -2.38
C SER A 393 -15.93 -43.15 -1.78
N ARG A 394 -16.28 -43.36 -0.48
CA ARG A 394 -16.60 -44.62 0.25
C ARG A 394 -15.50 -45.62 0.64
N GLY A 395 -15.31 -45.76 1.96
CA GLY A 395 -15.62 -47.03 2.66
C GLY A 395 -14.49 -47.89 3.27
N SER A 396 -14.46 -47.90 4.62
CA SER A 396 -14.33 -49.08 5.51
C SER A 396 -12.98 -49.82 5.74
N LYS A 397 -12.54 -49.73 7.01
CA LYS A 397 -12.04 -50.76 7.96
C LYS A 397 -10.71 -51.52 7.76
N ARG A 398 -9.90 -51.35 8.82
CA ARG A 398 -9.13 -52.35 9.64
C ARG A 398 -7.76 -52.83 9.15
N GLY A 399 -6.77 -52.70 10.04
CA GLY A 399 -5.54 -53.51 10.04
C GLY A 399 -4.44 -52.99 10.98
N ARG A 400 -4.34 -53.57 12.18
CA ARG A 400 -3.37 -53.28 13.26
C ARG A 400 -1.98 -53.85 12.96
N SER A 401 -0.92 -53.10 13.27
CA SER A 401 0.41 -53.50 13.84
C SER A 401 1.44 -52.44 13.39
N GLY A 402 2.30 -51.83 14.22
CA GLY A 402 2.84 -52.20 15.51
C GLY A 402 4.36 -52.32 15.40
N ALA A 403 5.10 -51.21 15.33
CA ALA A 403 6.52 -51.16 15.70
C ALA A 403 7.02 -49.70 15.79
N SER A 404 7.35 -49.30 17.02
CA SER A 404 8.06 -48.08 17.38
C SER A 404 9.49 -48.07 16.79
N LYS A 405 9.89 -46.96 16.18
CA LYS A 405 11.28 -46.49 16.18
C LYS A 405 11.29 -44.96 16.20
N SER A 406 11.76 -44.44 17.33
CA SER A 406 12.14 -43.05 17.51
C SER A 406 13.39 -42.73 16.69
N THR A 407 13.30 -41.70 15.86
CA THR A 407 14.47 -40.89 15.47
C THR A 407 14.02 -39.45 15.32
N THR A 408 14.52 -38.67 16.26
CA THR A 408 14.59 -37.22 16.32
C THR A 408 14.94 -36.56 14.98
N GLY A 409 14.20 -35.53 14.61
CA GLY A 409 14.52 -34.66 13.49
C GLY A 409 13.34 -33.80 13.04
N ASP A 410 12.82 -32.94 13.92
CA ASP A 410 11.87 -31.89 13.55
C ASP A 410 12.57 -30.85 12.66
N LYS A 411 12.69 -31.17 11.37
CA LYS A 411 12.80 -30.15 10.34
C LYS A 411 11.40 -29.57 10.16
N LYS A 412 11.05 -28.55 10.94
CA LYS A 412 9.91 -27.67 10.64
C LYS A 412 10.07 -27.20 9.20
N ALA A 413 9.32 -27.80 8.29
CA ALA A 413 9.22 -27.34 6.91
C ALA A 413 8.58 -25.94 6.97
N ARG A 414 9.43 -24.91 6.91
CA ARG A 414 9.02 -23.51 6.79
C ARG A 414 8.06 -23.45 5.60
N LYS A 415 6.76 -23.20 5.86
CA LYS A 415 5.77 -22.96 4.79
C LYS A 415 6.32 -21.84 3.92
N GLN A 416 6.52 -22.12 2.64
CA GLN A 416 7.10 -21.14 1.71
C GLN A 416 6.26 -19.85 1.70
N PRO A 417 6.88 -18.66 1.71
CA PRO A 417 6.15 -17.39 1.59
C PRO A 417 5.31 -17.37 0.30
N ARG A 418 4.09 -16.86 0.39
CA ARG A 418 3.21 -16.74 -0.78
C ARG A 418 3.80 -15.78 -1.81
N ILE A 419 3.83 -16.23 -3.06
CA ILE A 419 4.49 -15.55 -4.17
C ILE A 419 3.69 -14.30 -4.56
N ARG A 420 4.31 -13.11 -4.49
CA ARG A 420 3.78 -11.90 -5.14
C ARG A 420 4.24 -11.90 -6.60
N HIS A 421 3.30 -12.15 -7.50
CA HIS A 421 3.47 -11.98 -8.95
C HIS A 421 2.68 -10.75 -9.36
N LEU A 422 3.37 -9.75 -9.89
CA LEU A 422 2.75 -8.50 -10.33
C LEU A 422 3.03 -8.29 -11.81
N SER A 423 2.03 -7.77 -12.52
CA SER A 423 2.13 -7.34 -13.92
C SER A 423 1.91 -5.84 -14.01
N HIS A 424 2.73 -5.15 -14.79
CA HIS A 424 2.63 -3.71 -14.99
C HIS A 424 1.49 -3.40 -15.98
N TYR A 425 0.57 -2.54 -15.57
CA TYR A 425 -0.67 -2.24 -16.26
C TYR A 425 -0.89 -0.73 -16.37
N ARG A 426 -1.44 -0.29 -17.51
CA ARG A 426 -1.88 1.10 -17.70
C ARG A 426 -3.33 1.15 -18.15
N LEU A 427 -4.03 2.15 -17.65
CA LEU A 427 -5.43 2.46 -17.96
C LEU A 427 -5.54 3.95 -18.28
N VAL A 428 -6.26 4.29 -19.35
CA VAL A 428 -6.57 5.68 -19.71
C VAL A 428 -8.07 5.85 -19.83
N VAL A 429 -8.59 6.87 -19.13
CA VAL A 429 -10.01 7.24 -19.15
C VAL A 429 -10.17 8.71 -19.53
N SER A 430 -11.34 9.07 -20.07
CA SER A 430 -11.57 10.41 -20.63
C SER A 430 -11.69 11.49 -19.55
N GLU A 431 -12.26 11.17 -18.40
CA GLU A 431 -12.59 12.10 -17.33
C GLU A 431 -11.36 12.40 -16.47
N VAL A 432 -11.09 13.68 -16.23
CA VAL A 432 -10.08 14.13 -15.26
C VAL A 432 -10.81 14.69 -14.05
N CYS A 433 -11.07 13.86 -13.06
CA CYS A 433 -11.88 14.24 -11.90
C CYS A 433 -11.06 14.96 -10.80
N LEU A 434 -11.77 15.59 -9.87
CA LEU A 434 -11.27 16.05 -8.59
C LEU A 434 -11.48 14.96 -7.52
N PRO A 435 -10.60 14.84 -6.50
CA PRO A 435 -10.85 13.99 -5.34
C PRO A 435 -12.14 14.39 -4.62
N LEU A 436 -12.85 13.44 -4.00
CA LEU A 436 -14.08 13.77 -3.23
C LEU A 436 -13.83 14.82 -2.15
N THR A 437 -12.64 14.86 -1.54
CA THR A 437 -12.25 15.83 -0.50
C THR A 437 -12.25 17.29 -0.94
N GLU A 438 -12.34 17.56 -2.25
CA GLU A 438 -12.41 18.93 -2.81
C GLU A 438 -13.81 19.55 -2.75
N PHE A 439 -14.83 18.80 -2.29
CA PHE A 439 -16.18 19.34 -2.11
C PHE A 439 -16.18 20.64 -1.29
N LYS A 440 -17.13 21.52 -1.57
CA LYS A 440 -17.25 22.86 -0.95
C LYS A 440 -18.47 22.99 -0.05
N THR A 441 -19.44 22.09 -0.15
CA THR A 441 -20.63 22.04 0.72
C THR A 441 -21.07 20.60 0.99
N SER A 442 -21.75 20.33 2.11
CA SER A 442 -22.32 18.98 2.33
C SER A 442 -23.30 18.55 1.26
N ARG A 443 -24.00 19.50 0.60
CA ARG A 443 -24.88 19.22 -0.53
C ARG A 443 -24.11 18.60 -1.70
N GLN A 444 -22.93 19.15 -2.03
CA GLN A 444 -22.07 18.58 -3.06
C GLN A 444 -21.53 17.20 -2.68
N LEU A 445 -21.12 17.02 -1.41
CA LEU A 445 -20.68 15.71 -0.91
C LEU A 445 -21.79 14.66 -1.07
N VAL A 446 -23.02 14.98 -0.64
CA VAL A 446 -24.16 14.05 -0.74
C VAL A 446 -24.58 13.82 -2.18
N GLN A 447 -24.52 14.83 -3.06
CA GLN A 447 -24.75 14.68 -4.50
C GLN A 447 -23.75 13.70 -5.13
N ALA A 448 -22.45 13.85 -4.84
CA ALA A 448 -21.42 12.96 -5.36
C ALA A 448 -21.60 11.52 -4.85
N VAL A 449 -21.93 11.35 -3.56
CA VAL A 449 -22.21 10.02 -2.99
C VAL A 449 -23.46 9.39 -3.61
N LEU A 450 -24.54 10.14 -3.81
CA LEU A 450 -25.75 9.63 -4.49
C LEU A 450 -25.43 9.15 -5.90
N ASP A 451 -24.70 9.96 -6.67
CA ASP A 451 -24.28 9.60 -8.02
C ASP A 451 -23.47 8.28 -8.04
N CYS A 452 -22.59 8.08 -7.06
CA CYS A 452 -21.81 6.83 -6.95
C CYS A 452 -22.65 5.64 -6.46
N VAL A 453 -23.64 5.87 -5.59
CA VAL A 453 -24.63 4.84 -5.20
C VAL A 453 -25.43 4.38 -6.41
N GLU A 454 -25.80 5.30 -7.32
CA GLU A 454 -26.51 4.96 -8.55
C GLU A 454 -25.62 4.20 -9.54
N ALA A 455 -24.34 4.58 -9.68
CA ALA A 455 -23.36 3.81 -10.47
C ALA A 455 -23.25 2.37 -9.95
N HIS A 456 -23.19 2.23 -8.63
CA HIS A 456 -23.09 0.94 -7.97
C HIS A 456 -24.38 0.09 -8.12
N GLU A 457 -25.56 0.70 -7.95
CA GLU A 457 -26.85 0.05 -8.19
C GLU A 457 -26.95 -0.45 -9.63
N ASP A 458 -26.56 0.38 -10.60
CA ASP A 458 -26.51 0.02 -12.01
C ASP A 458 -25.60 -1.19 -12.24
N ALA A 459 -24.37 -1.19 -11.71
CA ALA A 459 -23.43 -2.30 -11.86
C ALA A 459 -23.98 -3.63 -11.27
N VAL A 460 -24.59 -3.56 -10.09
CA VAL A 460 -25.19 -4.73 -9.42
C VAL A 460 -26.40 -5.25 -10.18
N THR A 461 -27.29 -4.36 -10.62
CA THR A 461 -28.57 -4.75 -11.21
C THR A 461 -28.44 -5.15 -12.68
N LYS A 462 -27.64 -4.42 -13.46
CA LYS A 462 -27.47 -4.59 -14.91
C LYS A 462 -26.36 -5.59 -15.27
N SER A 463 -25.29 -5.66 -14.48
CA SER A 463 -24.10 -6.47 -14.80
C SER A 463 -23.78 -7.56 -13.77
N LYS A 464 -24.50 -7.61 -12.63
CA LYS A 464 -24.19 -8.53 -11.52
C LYS A 464 -22.76 -8.38 -11.01
N ILE A 465 -22.24 -7.15 -10.98
CA ILE A 465 -20.89 -6.85 -10.49
C ILE A 465 -21.01 -6.04 -9.21
N ILE A 466 -20.25 -6.45 -8.19
CA ILE A 466 -20.07 -5.72 -6.93
C ILE A 466 -18.70 -5.04 -6.94
N HIS A 467 -18.59 -3.80 -6.47
CA HIS A 467 -17.35 -3.03 -6.61
C HIS A 467 -16.23 -3.53 -5.68
N GLY A 468 -16.55 -3.87 -4.43
CA GLY A 468 -15.64 -4.47 -3.47
C GLY A 468 -14.62 -3.55 -2.81
N ASP A 469 -14.55 -2.26 -3.17
CA ASP A 469 -13.64 -1.27 -2.58
C ASP A 469 -14.23 0.15 -2.59
N ILE A 470 -15.46 0.28 -2.09
CA ILE A 470 -16.07 1.60 -1.87
C ILE A 470 -15.26 2.34 -0.79
N SER A 471 -14.58 3.41 -1.20
CA SER A 471 -13.67 4.18 -0.35
C SER A 471 -13.67 5.66 -0.73
N LEU A 472 -13.25 6.54 0.20
CA LEU A 472 -13.16 7.98 -0.05
C LEU A 472 -12.32 8.34 -1.29
N GLY A 473 -11.30 7.54 -1.62
CA GLY A 473 -10.40 7.77 -2.76
C GLY A 473 -10.97 7.34 -4.11
N ASN A 474 -11.97 6.44 -4.11
CA ASN A 474 -12.54 5.86 -5.31
C ASN A 474 -13.82 6.57 -5.78
N LEU A 475 -14.41 7.40 -4.91
CA LEU A 475 -15.44 8.37 -5.28
C LEU A 475 -14.76 9.68 -5.71
N LEU A 476 -15.10 10.15 -6.91
CA LEU A 476 -14.50 11.35 -7.49
C LEU A 476 -15.58 12.37 -7.87
N ILE A 477 -15.18 13.64 -7.98
CA ILE A 477 -16.05 14.74 -8.42
C ILE A 477 -15.68 15.12 -9.84
N LEU A 478 -16.67 15.13 -10.73
CA LEU A 478 -16.55 15.62 -12.10
C LEU A 478 -17.42 16.87 -12.29
N PRO A 479 -16.82 18.06 -12.46
CA PRO A 479 -17.52 19.19 -13.04
C PRO A 479 -18.08 18.79 -14.40
N THR A 480 -19.39 18.95 -14.58
CA THR A 480 -20.15 18.50 -15.74
C THR A 480 -21.00 19.67 -16.24
N LEU A 481 -21.19 19.79 -17.55
CA LEU A 481 -22.04 20.83 -18.13
C LEU A 481 -23.44 20.28 -18.36
N VAL A 482 -24.42 20.92 -17.74
CA VAL A 482 -25.84 20.57 -17.84
C VAL A 482 -26.60 21.74 -18.43
N GLU A 483 -27.43 21.49 -19.44
CA GLU A 483 -28.27 22.53 -20.01
C GLU A 483 -29.43 22.88 -19.06
N LYS A 484 -29.55 24.17 -18.72
CA LYS A 484 -30.65 24.75 -17.94
C LYS A 484 -31.03 26.11 -18.51
N ASP A 485 -32.31 26.31 -18.77
CA ASP A 485 -32.88 27.59 -19.24
C ASP A 485 -32.12 28.19 -20.44
N GLY A 486 -31.74 27.34 -21.41
CA GLY A 486 -31.01 27.77 -22.61
C GLY A 486 -29.55 28.18 -22.36
N LYS A 487 -28.94 27.72 -21.27
CA LYS A 487 -27.52 27.93 -20.94
C LYS A 487 -26.90 26.62 -20.48
N LEU A 488 -25.60 26.47 -20.66
CA LEU A 488 -24.85 25.39 -20.00
C LEU A 488 -24.46 25.87 -18.60
N VAL A 489 -24.73 25.06 -17.59
CA VAL A 489 -24.40 25.32 -16.20
C VAL A 489 -23.48 24.23 -15.69
N VAL A 490 -22.41 24.61 -15.01
CA VAL A 490 -21.49 23.65 -14.37
C VAL A 490 -22.17 23.08 -13.13
N GLU A 491 -22.33 21.76 -13.09
CA GLU A 491 -22.74 20.98 -11.92
C GLU A 491 -21.64 20.02 -11.50
N TRP A 492 -21.47 19.80 -10.20
CA TRP A 492 -20.50 18.82 -9.69
C TRP A 492 -21.19 17.48 -9.49
N ARG A 493 -20.77 16.46 -10.25
CA ARG A 493 -21.35 15.12 -10.24
C ARG A 493 -20.36 14.08 -9.73
N GLY A 494 -20.86 13.01 -9.15
CA GLY A 494 -20.04 11.89 -8.68
C GLY A 494 -19.66 10.93 -9.80
N ILE A 495 -18.44 10.39 -9.74
CA ILE A 495 -17.96 9.27 -10.57
C ILE A 495 -17.39 8.19 -9.65
N LEU A 496 -17.83 6.95 -9.82
CA LEU A 496 -17.30 5.79 -9.12
C LEU A 496 -16.19 5.13 -9.94
N SER A 497 -14.97 5.15 -9.41
CA SER A 497 -13.74 4.71 -10.09
C SER A 497 -13.05 3.57 -9.35
N ASP A 498 -12.01 2.99 -9.97
CA ASP A 498 -11.20 1.89 -9.43
C ASP A 498 -11.94 0.56 -9.26
N TRP A 499 -12.38 0.00 -10.38
CA TRP A 499 -13.17 -1.23 -10.43
C TRP A 499 -12.34 -2.52 -10.34
N GLU A 500 -11.04 -2.42 -10.09
CA GLU A 500 -10.11 -3.56 -10.14
C GLU A 500 -10.37 -4.66 -9.09
N LEU A 501 -10.98 -4.30 -7.94
CA LEU A 501 -11.30 -5.22 -6.85
C LEU A 501 -12.74 -5.76 -6.97
N SER A 502 -13.41 -5.44 -8.08
CA SER A 502 -14.77 -5.86 -8.34
C SER A 502 -14.88 -7.37 -8.51
N LYS A 503 -16.07 -7.88 -8.18
CA LYS A 503 -16.34 -9.32 -8.20
C LYS A 503 -17.69 -9.58 -8.86
N PRO A 504 -17.83 -10.65 -9.65
CA PRO A 504 -19.14 -11.09 -10.10
C PRO A 504 -19.95 -11.59 -8.91
N ILE A 505 -21.24 -11.26 -8.88
CA ILE A 505 -22.23 -11.79 -7.96
C ILE A 505 -22.69 -13.14 -8.53
N PRO A 506 -22.45 -14.28 -7.86
CA PRO A 506 -22.78 -15.61 -8.38
C PRO A 506 -24.29 -15.78 -8.61
N GLU A 507 -24.69 -16.32 -9.76
CA GLU A 507 -26.11 -16.58 -10.10
C GLU A 507 -26.77 -17.61 -9.17
N ASP A 508 -26.02 -18.63 -8.72
CA ASP A 508 -26.55 -19.75 -7.92
C ASP A 508 -26.42 -19.57 -6.39
N GLY A 509 -25.96 -18.39 -5.93
CA GLY A 509 -25.64 -18.15 -4.50
C GLY A 509 -24.47 -18.99 -3.95
N LYS A 510 -23.93 -19.92 -4.74
CA LYS A 510 -22.70 -20.66 -4.46
C LYS A 510 -21.53 -19.84 -4.99
N ALA A 511 -20.90 -19.06 -4.11
CA ALA A 511 -19.68 -18.35 -4.46
C ALA A 511 -18.63 -19.32 -5.03
N PRO A 512 -18.13 -19.11 -6.26
CA PRO A 512 -16.92 -19.77 -6.68
C PRO A 512 -15.84 -19.43 -5.65
N ARG A 513 -15.17 -20.46 -5.11
CA ARG A 513 -14.00 -20.27 -4.25
C ARG A 513 -12.83 -19.75 -5.10
N ALA A 514 -12.88 -18.49 -5.52
CA ALA A 514 -11.70 -17.77 -5.95
C ALA A 514 -11.02 -17.19 -4.69
N ARG A 515 -10.04 -17.94 -4.19
CA ARG A 515 -9.25 -17.68 -2.99
C ARG A 515 -8.21 -16.58 -3.28
N GLN A 516 -8.60 -15.31 -3.18
CA GLN A 516 -7.61 -14.38 -2.62
C GLN A 516 -7.48 -14.72 -1.13
N PRO A 517 -6.28 -15.10 -0.66
CA PRO A 517 -6.14 -15.57 0.72
C PRO A 517 -6.34 -14.49 1.77
N GLU A 518 -6.37 -13.22 1.36
CA GLU A 518 -6.38 -12.02 2.19
C GLU A 518 -7.62 -11.18 1.88
N ARG A 519 -8.14 -10.51 2.91
CA ARG A 519 -9.28 -9.59 2.78
C ARG A 519 -8.79 -8.33 2.06
N THR A 520 -9.23 -8.11 0.83
CA THR A 520 -8.91 -6.92 0.03
C THR A 520 -9.93 -5.81 0.21
N GLY A 521 -9.48 -4.55 0.10
CA GLY A 521 -10.28 -3.34 0.21
C GLY A 521 -9.76 -2.38 1.29
N THR A 522 -10.28 -1.15 1.29
CA THR A 522 -9.83 -0.09 2.21
C THR A 522 -10.40 -0.31 3.61
N TRP A 523 -9.52 -0.70 4.57
CA TRP A 523 -9.88 -1.05 5.95
C TRP A 523 -10.84 -0.05 6.62
N GLN A 524 -10.56 1.25 6.46
CA GLN A 524 -11.34 2.33 7.06
C GLN A 524 -12.83 2.26 6.67
N PHE A 525 -13.13 1.96 5.41
CA PHE A 525 -14.50 1.99 4.89
C PHE A 525 -15.13 0.61 4.78
N MET A 526 -14.38 -0.45 5.04
CA MET A 526 -14.93 -1.80 5.08
C MET A 526 -15.93 -1.96 6.22
N ALA A 527 -17.10 -2.52 5.92
CA ALA A 527 -18.16 -2.81 6.87
C ALA A 527 -17.64 -3.62 8.07
N ALA A 528 -18.12 -3.32 9.28
CA ALA A 528 -17.61 -3.98 10.48
C ALA A 528 -17.83 -5.51 10.44
N ALA A 529 -18.91 -5.97 9.80
CA ALA A 529 -19.23 -7.38 9.62
C ALA A 529 -18.16 -8.13 8.81
N LEU A 530 -17.60 -7.47 7.79
CA LEU A 530 -16.56 -8.04 6.94
C LEU A 530 -15.20 -8.14 7.66
N LEU A 531 -14.96 -7.25 8.62
CA LEU A 531 -13.78 -7.25 9.49
C LEU A 531 -13.95 -8.17 10.71
N TRP A 532 -15.17 -8.50 11.10
CA TRP A 532 -15.46 -9.37 12.23
C TRP A 532 -15.58 -10.85 11.82
N TRP A 533 -16.29 -11.11 10.72
CA TRP A 533 -16.50 -12.45 10.14
C TRP A 533 -15.77 -12.59 8.80
N LEU A 534 -14.45 -12.77 8.86
CA LEU A 534 -13.53 -12.65 7.71
C LEU A 534 -13.87 -13.54 6.50
N ARG A 535 -14.61 -14.64 6.69
CA ARG A 535 -15.00 -15.57 5.62
C ARG A 535 -16.28 -15.19 4.88
N ARG A 536 -17.00 -14.15 5.31
CA ARG A 536 -18.25 -13.74 4.65
C ARG A 536 -17.97 -13.07 3.30
N PRO A 537 -18.75 -13.41 2.25
CA PRO A 537 -18.69 -12.70 0.98
C PRO A 537 -19.17 -11.25 1.16
N ILE A 538 -18.73 -10.36 0.28
CA ILE A 538 -19.20 -8.98 0.23
C ILE A 538 -20.62 -8.98 -0.33
N THR A 539 -21.50 -8.17 0.26
CA THR A 539 -22.89 -7.98 -0.15
C THR A 539 -23.21 -6.51 -0.34
N VAL A 540 -24.32 -6.20 -1.03
CA VAL A 540 -24.79 -4.82 -1.24
C VAL A 540 -24.90 -4.05 0.08
N SER A 541 -25.39 -4.71 1.13
CA SER A 541 -25.53 -4.10 2.46
C SER A 541 -24.18 -3.65 3.05
N ASP A 542 -23.08 -4.35 2.73
CA ASP A 542 -21.74 -3.98 3.18
C ASP A 542 -21.23 -2.71 2.47
N GLU A 543 -21.56 -2.53 1.20
CA GLU A 543 -21.17 -1.34 0.45
C GLU A 543 -22.04 -0.14 0.78
N ILE A 544 -23.32 -0.35 1.12
CA ILE A 544 -24.16 0.72 1.69
C ILE A 544 -23.57 1.21 3.02
N GLU A 545 -23.08 0.29 3.87
CA GLU A 545 -22.36 0.67 5.09
C GLU A 545 -21.06 1.45 4.77
N ALA A 546 -20.33 1.07 3.72
CA ALA A 546 -19.17 1.81 3.26
C ALA A 546 -19.49 3.24 2.77
N PHE A 547 -20.57 3.42 1.99
CA PHE A 547 -21.03 4.77 1.59
C PHE A 547 -21.45 5.62 2.80
N PHE A 548 -22.13 5.01 3.78
CA PHE A 548 -22.45 5.68 5.05
C PHE A 548 -21.17 6.10 5.79
N TYR A 549 -20.17 5.23 5.87
CA TYR A 549 -18.87 5.52 6.47
C TYR A 549 -18.14 6.66 5.76
N ILE A 550 -18.26 6.80 4.44
CA ILE A 550 -17.70 7.93 3.70
C ILE A 550 -18.36 9.25 4.11
N LEU A 551 -19.70 9.28 4.22
CA LEU A 551 -20.43 10.47 4.68
C LEU A 551 -20.04 10.84 6.12
N LEU A 552 -19.91 9.83 7.00
CA LEU A 552 -19.48 10.05 8.38
C LEU A 552 -18.05 10.58 8.47
N TYR A 553 -17.12 9.94 7.75
CA TYR A 553 -15.71 10.33 7.71
C TYR A 553 -15.55 11.76 7.19
N ALA A 554 -16.15 12.05 6.03
CA ALA A 554 -16.07 13.37 5.42
C ALA A 554 -16.78 14.42 6.28
N GLY A 555 -17.92 14.08 6.87
CA GLY A 555 -18.62 14.96 7.80
C GLY A 555 -17.75 15.35 9.00
N ILE A 556 -17.11 14.40 9.67
CA ILE A 556 -16.29 14.69 10.86
C ILE A 556 -15.01 15.45 10.48
N ARG A 557 -14.38 15.07 9.37
CA ARG A 557 -13.11 15.66 8.93
C ARG A 557 -13.25 17.08 8.39
N PHE A 558 -14.32 17.35 7.64
CA PHE A 558 -14.44 18.58 6.83
C PHE A 558 -15.63 19.46 7.20
N LEU A 559 -16.62 18.95 7.94
CA LEU A 559 -17.79 19.72 8.37
C LEU A 559 -17.75 20.00 9.87
N ARG A 560 -18.66 20.86 10.31
CA ARG A 560 -18.86 21.19 11.72
C ARG A 560 -19.71 20.12 12.41
N SER A 561 -19.22 19.61 13.54
CA SER A 561 -19.92 18.58 14.33
C SER A 561 -19.66 18.73 15.84
N THR A 562 -20.38 17.97 16.67
CA THR A 562 -20.13 17.83 18.13
C THR A 562 -18.74 17.25 18.44
N VAL A 563 -18.02 16.72 17.44
CA VAL A 563 -16.69 16.14 17.61
C VAL A 563 -15.64 17.25 17.75
N HIS A 564 -15.15 17.41 18.99
CA HIS A 564 -14.11 18.38 19.34
C HIS A 564 -12.73 17.99 18.80
N GLU A 565 -12.40 16.69 18.82
CA GLU A 565 -11.11 16.12 18.39
C GLU A 565 -11.29 15.18 17.18
N PRO A 566 -11.53 15.71 15.95
CA PRO A 566 -11.75 14.89 14.76
C PRO A 566 -10.65 13.86 14.52
N ARG A 567 -9.38 14.22 14.72
CA ARG A 567 -8.25 13.31 14.50
C ARG A 567 -8.31 12.09 15.41
N SER A 568 -8.58 12.28 16.71
CA SER A 568 -8.69 11.16 17.66
C SER A 568 -9.90 10.30 17.31
N PHE A 569 -11.06 10.91 17.08
CA PHE A 569 -12.25 10.15 16.74
C PHE A 569 -12.05 9.31 15.47
N LEU A 570 -11.53 9.91 14.40
CA LEU A 570 -11.33 9.21 13.13
C LEU A 570 -10.36 8.05 13.30
N ARG A 571 -9.26 8.23 14.03
CA ARG A 571 -8.34 7.13 14.36
C ARG A 571 -9.06 6.02 15.15
N ASP A 572 -9.78 6.38 16.21
CA ASP A 572 -10.38 5.42 17.13
C ASP A 572 -11.56 4.66 16.49
N PHE A 573 -12.28 5.28 15.53
CA PHE A 573 -13.38 4.68 14.80
C PHE A 573 -12.93 3.93 13.53
N PHE A 574 -12.10 4.54 12.69
CA PHE A 574 -11.77 4.03 11.36
C PHE A 574 -10.48 3.19 11.33
N ASP A 575 -9.48 3.52 12.15
CA ASP A 575 -8.13 2.92 12.09
C ASP A 575 -7.86 1.90 13.20
N ALA A 576 -8.56 2.02 14.33
CA ALA A 576 -8.39 1.09 15.44
C ALA A 576 -8.71 -0.36 15.03
N PHE A 577 -7.93 -1.29 15.57
CA PHE A 577 -8.09 -2.72 15.36
C PHE A 577 -7.98 -3.48 16.68
N SER A 578 -8.45 -4.73 16.68
CA SER A 578 -8.20 -5.70 17.73
C SER A 578 -7.58 -6.96 17.13
N LEU A 579 -6.65 -7.60 17.83
CA LEU A 579 -6.05 -8.86 17.41
C LEU A 579 -6.69 -10.00 18.20
N GLN A 580 -7.40 -10.90 17.52
CA GLN A 580 -8.02 -12.09 18.11
C GLN A 580 -7.65 -13.30 17.27
N GLU A 581 -7.14 -14.37 17.89
CA GLU A 581 -6.76 -15.61 17.19
C GLU A 581 -5.86 -15.38 15.96
N GLN A 582 -4.86 -14.48 16.08
CA GLN A 582 -3.96 -14.06 14.99
C GLN A 582 -4.67 -13.40 13.79
N GLN A 583 -5.90 -12.92 13.98
CA GLN A 583 -6.69 -12.20 12.98
C GLN A 583 -6.99 -10.79 13.46
N TYR A 584 -6.74 -9.82 12.59
CA TYR A 584 -7.08 -8.43 12.82
C TYR A 584 -8.58 -8.24 12.57
N LYS A 585 -9.25 -7.66 13.56
CA LYS A 585 -10.66 -7.28 13.51
C LYS A 585 -10.79 -5.77 13.71
N CYS A 586 -11.93 -5.22 13.32
CA CYS A 586 -12.21 -3.80 13.54
C CYS A 586 -12.17 -3.42 15.03
N GLY A 587 -11.93 -2.13 15.30
CA GLY A 587 -12.02 -1.57 16.63
C GLY A 587 -13.42 -1.66 17.22
N HIS A 588 -13.49 -1.76 18.55
CA HIS A 588 -14.76 -1.92 19.28
C HIS A 588 -15.73 -0.76 19.05
N LEU A 589 -15.25 0.47 18.85
CA LEU A 589 -16.11 1.63 18.63
C LEU A 589 -16.93 1.49 17.34
N LYS A 590 -16.30 1.07 16.23
CA LYS A 590 -16.97 0.81 14.95
C LYS A 590 -18.01 -0.29 15.08
N LEU A 591 -17.64 -1.42 15.68
CA LEU A 591 -18.56 -2.56 15.86
C LEU A 591 -19.74 -2.19 16.78
N ASN A 592 -19.47 -1.53 17.89
CA ASN A 592 -20.51 -1.12 18.84
C ASN A 592 -21.48 -0.13 18.21
N ALA A 593 -20.99 0.81 17.40
CA ALA A 593 -21.85 1.75 16.71
C ALA A 593 -22.87 1.05 15.80
N MET A 594 -22.43 0.07 15.01
CA MET A 594 -23.31 -0.67 14.12
C MET A 594 -24.23 -1.63 14.88
N THR A 595 -23.75 -2.29 15.93
CA THR A 595 -24.55 -3.25 16.71
C THR A 595 -25.57 -2.61 17.64
N GLN A 596 -25.30 -1.40 18.15
CA GLN A 596 -26.19 -0.69 19.06
C GLN A 596 -27.06 0.36 18.36
N GLY A 597 -26.65 0.81 17.17
CA GLY A 597 -27.26 1.92 16.45
C GLY A 597 -27.02 3.28 17.12
N ILE A 598 -25.89 3.42 17.81
CA ILE A 598 -25.55 4.60 18.62
C ILE A 598 -24.17 5.09 18.20
N LEU A 599 -24.03 6.39 17.92
CA LEU A 599 -22.79 6.99 17.49
C LEU A 599 -22.46 8.21 18.36
N THR A 600 -21.44 8.08 19.21
CA THR A 600 -21.08 9.09 20.21
C THR A 600 -19.61 9.50 20.12
N SER A 601 -19.31 10.71 20.58
CA SER A 601 -17.96 11.20 20.84
C SER A 601 -17.88 11.63 22.30
N GLY A 602 -17.31 10.77 23.15
CA GLY A 602 -17.41 10.92 24.60
C GLY A 602 -18.87 10.71 25.07
N PRO A 603 -19.41 11.58 25.93
CA PRO A 603 -20.78 11.43 26.44
C PRO A 603 -21.88 11.96 25.50
N ALA A 604 -21.52 12.59 24.37
CA ALA A 604 -22.47 13.26 23.48
C ALA A 604 -22.66 12.50 22.17
N ASP A 605 -23.88 12.52 21.64
CA ASP A 605 -24.20 12.01 20.31
C ASP A 605 -23.48 12.85 19.23
N ILE A 606 -23.11 12.18 18.14
CA ILE A 606 -22.54 12.88 16.98
C ILE A 606 -23.67 13.60 16.24
N GLN A 607 -23.55 14.92 16.14
CA GLN A 607 -24.46 15.77 15.37
C GLN A 607 -23.66 16.78 14.55
N PHE A 608 -24.19 17.13 13.38
CA PHE A 608 -23.67 18.15 12.46
C PHE A 608 -24.51 19.43 12.56
N PHE A 609 -23.90 20.59 12.25
CA PHE A 609 -24.57 21.89 12.36
C PHE A 609 -24.10 22.92 11.33
N CYS A 610 -24.95 23.91 11.07
CA CYS A 610 -24.76 24.90 10.00
C CYS A 610 -23.91 26.13 10.41
N GLU A 611 -24.16 26.80 11.55
CA GLU A 611 -23.43 28.02 11.98
C GLU A 611 -23.48 28.31 13.51
N ARG A 612 -22.60 29.20 14.01
CA ARG A 612 -22.39 29.56 15.44
C ARG A 612 -23.61 30.28 16.05
N GLY A 613 -24.35 29.58 16.90
CA GLY A 613 -25.27 30.16 17.88
C GLY A 613 -25.52 29.13 18.98
N GLU A 614 -25.43 29.53 20.24
CA GLU A 614 -25.46 28.67 21.45
C GLU A 614 -26.82 27.97 21.70
N ARG A 615 -27.63 27.76 20.67
CA ARG A 615 -28.88 27.01 20.74
C ARG A 615 -28.85 25.87 19.73
N LEU A 616 -28.66 24.66 20.27
CA LEU A 616 -28.75 23.34 19.62
C LEU A 616 -30.07 23.07 18.86
N ASN A 617 -30.99 24.05 18.77
CA ASN A 617 -32.39 23.82 18.42
C ASN A 617 -32.84 24.43 17.09
N ASP A 618 -32.01 25.16 16.34
CA ASP A 618 -32.42 25.74 15.06
C ASP A 618 -31.42 25.46 13.92
N SER A 619 -31.68 24.33 13.23
CA SER A 619 -31.27 23.88 11.88
C SER A 619 -30.67 22.47 11.89
N ASP A 620 -31.54 21.46 11.84
CA ASP A 620 -31.15 20.06 11.71
C ASP A 620 -30.37 19.85 10.41
N HIS A 621 -29.06 19.62 10.54
CA HIS A 621 -28.19 19.42 9.38
C HIS A 621 -28.60 18.14 8.65
N PRO A 622 -28.72 18.10 7.31
CA PRO A 622 -29.21 16.93 6.57
C PRO A 622 -28.49 15.61 6.86
N LEU A 623 -27.21 15.66 7.21
CA LEU A 623 -26.45 14.47 7.64
C LEU A 623 -26.95 13.87 8.96
N ASN A 624 -27.58 14.62 9.85
CA ASN A 624 -28.20 14.06 11.07
C ASN A 624 -29.38 13.16 10.70
N THR A 625 -30.16 13.52 9.67
CA THR A 625 -31.20 12.64 9.12
C THR A 625 -30.58 11.35 8.56
N VAL A 626 -29.42 11.44 7.90
CA VAL A 626 -28.69 10.24 7.44
C VAL A 626 -28.30 9.33 8.61
N LEU A 627 -27.76 9.90 9.70
CA LEU A 627 -27.42 9.12 10.90
C LEU A 627 -28.66 8.47 11.52
N GLY A 628 -29.73 9.25 11.72
CA GLY A 628 -30.96 8.79 12.37
C GLY A 628 -31.73 7.73 11.58
N ASP A 629 -31.69 7.79 10.25
CA ASP A 629 -32.41 6.84 9.37
C ASP A 629 -31.60 5.55 9.16
N MET A 630 -30.27 5.62 9.08
CA MET A 630 -29.41 4.47 8.75
C MET A 630 -28.96 3.64 9.96
N LEU A 631 -28.64 4.27 11.10
CA LEU A 631 -28.15 3.55 12.29
C LEU A 631 -29.13 2.47 12.81
N PRO A 632 -30.46 2.68 12.85
CA PRO A 632 -31.41 1.64 13.22
C PRO A 632 -31.40 0.44 12.27
N LEU A 633 -31.19 0.67 10.96
CA LEU A 633 -31.12 -0.40 9.97
C LEU A 633 -29.84 -1.23 10.13
N PHE A 634 -28.70 -0.58 10.39
CA PHE A 634 -27.46 -1.30 10.71
C PHE A 634 -27.61 -2.11 11.99
N LYS A 635 -28.22 -1.55 13.05
CA LYS A 635 -28.53 -2.30 14.28
C LYS A 635 -29.35 -3.55 14.00
N ALA A 636 -30.41 -3.42 13.19
CA ALA A 636 -31.25 -4.54 12.82
C ALA A 636 -30.47 -5.61 12.04
N ARG A 637 -29.65 -5.18 11.07
CA ARG A 637 -28.77 -6.06 10.31
C ARG A 637 -27.81 -6.83 11.22
N TYR A 638 -27.11 -6.15 12.13
CA TYR A 638 -26.14 -6.79 13.00
C TYR A 638 -26.79 -7.75 14.01
N ALA A 639 -28.03 -7.50 14.43
CA ALA A 639 -28.79 -8.45 15.23
C ALA A 639 -29.05 -9.76 14.45
N LEU A 640 -29.39 -9.69 13.16
CA LEU A 640 -29.50 -10.88 12.30
C LEU A 640 -28.16 -11.59 12.13
N LEU A 641 -27.09 -10.86 11.84
CA LEU A 641 -25.76 -11.46 11.65
C LEU A 641 -25.28 -12.21 12.89
N GLN A 642 -25.50 -11.64 14.08
CA GLN A 642 -25.20 -12.31 15.34
C GLN A 642 -26.08 -13.53 15.57
N TYR A 643 -27.35 -13.49 15.17
CA TYR A 643 -28.23 -14.66 15.22
C TYR A 643 -27.74 -15.77 14.29
N GLU A 644 -27.41 -15.46 13.04
CA GLU A 644 -26.89 -16.41 12.04
C GLU A 644 -25.61 -17.09 12.54
N ASP A 645 -24.66 -16.32 13.08
CA ASP A 645 -23.40 -16.83 13.61
C ASP A 645 -23.61 -17.77 14.82
N LYS A 646 -24.51 -17.38 15.73
CA LYS A 646 -24.92 -18.23 16.86
C LYS A 646 -25.64 -19.50 16.40
N ALA A 647 -26.51 -19.41 15.39
CA ALA A 647 -27.25 -20.53 14.86
C ALA A 647 -26.34 -21.56 14.18
N VAL A 648 -25.36 -21.10 13.38
CA VAL A 648 -24.33 -21.97 12.78
C VAL A 648 -23.50 -22.64 13.87
N THR A 649 -23.05 -21.89 14.87
CA THR A 649 -22.26 -22.43 15.98
C THR A 649 -23.05 -23.47 16.78
N TRP A 650 -24.32 -23.19 17.08
CA TRP A 650 -25.21 -24.11 17.79
C TRP A 650 -25.43 -25.39 16.98
N PHE A 651 -25.69 -25.28 15.68
CA PHE A 651 -25.91 -26.43 14.80
C PHE A 651 -24.66 -27.31 14.67
N MET A 652 -23.46 -26.71 14.58
CA MET A 652 -22.20 -27.47 14.59
C MET A 652 -21.99 -28.23 15.91
N LYS A 653 -22.32 -27.61 17.04
CA LYS A 653 -22.27 -28.28 18.35
C LYS A 653 -23.30 -29.40 18.45
N LEU A 654 -24.52 -29.19 17.97
CA LEU A 654 -25.56 -30.22 17.90
C LEU A 654 -25.10 -31.43 17.09
N GLN A 655 -24.54 -31.21 15.90
CA GLN A 655 -24.04 -32.32 15.07
C GLN A 655 -22.92 -33.12 15.75
N ARG A 656 -22.00 -32.45 16.44
CA ARG A 656 -20.93 -33.13 17.20
C ARG A 656 -21.50 -33.92 18.38
N PHE A 657 -22.47 -33.33 19.09
CA PHE A 657 -23.19 -34.00 20.17
C PHE A 657 -23.95 -35.25 19.65
N GLU A 658 -24.68 -35.14 18.54
CA GLU A 658 -25.43 -36.26 17.96
C GLU A 658 -24.50 -37.39 17.46
N GLN A 659 -23.28 -37.06 17.02
CA GLN A 659 -22.29 -38.04 16.58
C GLN A 659 -21.57 -38.74 17.74
N SER A 660 -21.24 -38.00 18.80
CA SER A 660 -20.56 -38.52 19.99
C SER A 660 -21.12 -37.88 21.27
N PRO A 661 -22.29 -38.33 21.77
CA PRO A 661 -22.94 -37.71 22.93
C PRO A 661 -22.13 -37.82 24.23
N ASP A 662 -21.27 -38.84 24.34
CA ASP A 662 -20.42 -39.08 25.50
C ASP A 662 -19.13 -38.22 25.49
N GLU A 663 -18.74 -37.67 24.33
CA GLU A 663 -17.52 -36.86 24.16
C GLU A 663 -17.78 -35.35 24.16
N PHE A 664 -18.95 -34.92 23.71
CA PHE A 664 -19.30 -33.50 23.60
C PHE A 664 -20.51 -33.15 24.46
N PRO A 665 -20.56 -31.96 25.07
CA PRO A 665 -21.73 -31.53 25.84
C PRO A 665 -22.91 -31.14 24.91
N HIS A 666 -24.15 -31.29 25.42
CA HIS A 666 -25.35 -30.83 24.72
C HIS A 666 -25.23 -29.32 24.39
N PRO A 667 -25.61 -28.88 23.18
CA PRO A 667 -25.40 -27.49 22.72
C PRO A 667 -26.22 -26.43 23.47
N GLY A 668 -27.15 -26.85 24.34
CA GLY A 668 -28.12 -25.99 25.01
C GLY A 668 -29.31 -25.64 24.11
N ASP A 669 -30.09 -24.63 24.50
CA ASP A 669 -31.25 -24.18 23.72
C ASP A 669 -30.82 -23.52 22.40
N PRO A 670 -31.61 -23.69 21.32
CA PRO A 670 -31.34 -23.02 20.06
C PRO A 670 -31.42 -21.49 20.22
N PRO A 671 -30.61 -20.73 19.48
CA PRO A 671 -30.70 -19.28 19.51
C PRO A 671 -32.08 -18.81 19.05
N VAL A 672 -32.59 -17.76 19.71
CA VAL A 672 -33.90 -17.19 19.40
C VAL A 672 -33.78 -16.30 18.16
N LYS A 673 -34.63 -16.55 17.16
CA LYS A 673 -34.71 -15.73 15.94
C LYS A 673 -35.16 -14.31 16.30
N PRO A 674 -34.50 -13.26 15.76
CA PRO A 674 -34.97 -11.89 15.92
C PRO A 674 -36.42 -11.70 15.42
N PRO A 675 -37.18 -10.75 15.99
CA PRO A 675 -38.53 -10.44 15.54
C PRO A 675 -38.58 -10.09 14.04
N ASP A 676 -39.71 -10.36 13.38
CA ASP A 676 -39.86 -10.11 11.94
C ASP A 676 -39.62 -8.64 11.58
N ALA A 677 -40.03 -7.70 12.42
CA ALA A 677 -39.73 -6.27 12.24
C ALA A 677 -38.22 -5.94 12.17
N VAL A 678 -37.38 -6.70 12.90
CA VAL A 678 -35.92 -6.58 12.80
C VAL A 678 -35.43 -7.15 11.48
N SER A 679 -36.04 -8.25 11.02
CA SER A 679 -35.72 -8.86 9.74
C SER A 679 -36.06 -7.93 8.57
N ASP A 680 -37.23 -7.30 8.61
CA ASP A 680 -37.72 -6.37 7.58
C ASP A 680 -36.86 -5.08 7.52
N ALA A 681 -36.49 -4.54 8.69
CA ALA A 681 -35.59 -3.40 8.76
C ALA A 681 -34.21 -3.73 8.16
N ALA A 682 -33.64 -4.89 8.48
CA ALA A 682 -32.37 -5.32 7.88
C ALA A 682 -32.48 -5.57 6.37
N ALA A 683 -33.61 -6.10 5.89
CA ALA A 683 -33.87 -6.33 4.47
C ALA A 683 -33.89 -5.03 3.65
N SER A 684 -34.15 -3.89 4.28
CA SER A 684 -34.07 -2.56 3.63
C SER A 684 -32.64 -2.20 3.17
N LEU A 685 -31.61 -2.87 3.70
CA LEU A 685 -30.22 -2.73 3.27
C LEU A 685 -29.82 -3.77 2.19
N ALA A 686 -30.70 -4.69 1.81
CA ALA A 686 -30.38 -5.72 0.81
C ALA A 686 -30.26 -5.14 -0.62
N THR A 687 -30.79 -3.93 -0.83
CA THR A 687 -30.73 -3.19 -2.10
C THR A 687 -30.38 -1.72 -1.82
N HIS A 688 -30.05 -0.97 -2.87
CA HIS A 688 -29.74 0.46 -2.78
C HIS A 688 -30.96 1.34 -2.49
N ALA A 689 -32.18 0.82 -2.65
CA ALA A 689 -33.41 1.60 -2.72
C ALA A 689 -33.61 2.56 -1.54
N HIS A 690 -33.46 2.06 -0.30
CA HIS A 690 -33.68 2.88 0.91
C HIS A 690 -32.68 4.03 0.99
N PHE A 691 -31.39 3.73 0.87
CA PHE A 691 -30.32 4.72 0.98
C PHE A 691 -30.36 5.73 -0.17
N LYS A 692 -30.57 5.26 -1.41
CA LYS A 692 -30.75 6.12 -2.58
C LYS A 692 -31.93 7.07 -2.42
N GLN A 693 -33.09 6.58 -1.98
CA GLN A 693 -34.29 7.39 -1.77
C GLN A 693 -34.06 8.44 -0.67
N LEU A 694 -33.38 8.07 0.42
CA LEU A 694 -32.98 8.99 1.48
C LEU A 694 -32.15 10.15 0.93
N LEU A 695 -31.03 9.87 0.25
CA LEU A 695 -30.17 10.92 -0.29
C LEU A 695 -30.88 11.78 -1.34
N THR A 696 -31.68 11.16 -2.21
CA THR A 696 -32.49 11.87 -3.23
C THR A 696 -33.45 12.85 -2.58
N ARG A 697 -34.17 12.42 -1.54
CA ARG A 697 -35.13 13.26 -0.80
C ARG A 697 -34.43 14.43 -0.13
N LEU A 698 -33.25 14.21 0.47
CA LEU A 698 -32.46 15.27 1.10
C LEU A 698 -32.05 16.32 0.05
N LEU A 699 -31.57 15.90 -1.13
CA LEU A 699 -31.11 16.81 -2.19
C LEU A 699 -32.23 17.62 -2.85
N GLN A 700 -33.48 17.15 -2.80
CA GLN A 700 -34.67 17.89 -3.22
C GLN A 700 -35.09 18.99 -2.22
N GLY A 701 -34.64 18.89 -0.96
CA GLY A 701 -34.90 19.89 0.06
C GLY A 701 -34.20 21.22 -0.21
N THR A 702 -34.82 22.32 0.19
CA THR A 702 -34.29 23.69 -0.02
C THR A 702 -33.41 24.20 1.13
N ASN A 703 -33.34 23.48 2.26
CA ASN A 703 -32.76 23.95 3.51
C ASN A 703 -31.29 23.52 3.71
N TRP A 704 -30.52 23.39 2.64
CA TRP A 704 -29.10 23.05 2.76
C TRP A 704 -28.29 24.24 3.27
N PRO A 705 -27.34 24.03 4.21
CA PRO A 705 -26.37 25.05 4.57
C PRO A 705 -25.53 25.43 3.35
N LYS A 706 -25.20 26.72 3.24
CA LYS A 706 -24.40 27.24 2.13
C LYS A 706 -22.90 27.23 2.40
N ASN A 707 -22.49 27.23 3.69
CA ASN A 707 -21.08 27.42 4.11
C ASN A 707 -20.70 26.49 5.28
N ASP A 708 -21.04 25.21 5.22
CA ASP A 708 -20.77 24.24 6.29
C ASP A 708 -19.40 23.55 6.21
N TYR A 709 -18.66 23.76 5.11
CA TYR A 709 -17.30 23.26 4.92
C TYR A 709 -16.28 24.08 5.71
N LEU A 710 -15.49 23.40 6.54
CA LEU A 710 -14.48 24.00 7.41
C LEU A 710 -13.04 23.82 6.90
N GLY A 711 -12.84 23.18 5.74
CA GLY A 711 -11.54 22.69 5.33
C GLY A 711 -11.12 21.42 6.08
N ASP A 712 -9.93 20.91 5.78
CA ASP A 712 -9.41 19.69 6.43
C ASP A 712 -9.02 19.96 7.88
N ARG A 713 -9.81 19.48 8.84
CA ARG A 713 -9.60 19.69 10.28
C ARG A 713 -8.54 18.75 10.88
N VAL A 714 -7.92 17.88 10.08
CA VAL A 714 -6.93 16.89 10.53
C VAL A 714 -5.52 17.24 10.04
N MET A 715 -5.40 18.11 9.04
CA MET A 715 -4.11 18.63 8.54
C MET A 715 -3.72 19.89 9.34
N GLY A 716 -2.68 19.86 10.19
CA GLY A 716 -2.21 21.11 10.80
C GLY A 716 -1.32 21.08 12.05
N GLU A 717 -1.22 20.00 12.81
CA GLU A 717 -0.36 19.98 14.01
C GLU A 717 0.59 18.78 14.01
N ALA A 718 1.89 19.09 14.02
CA ALA A 718 2.94 18.13 14.29
C ALA A 718 2.70 17.50 15.66
N ILE A 719 2.84 16.18 15.71
CA ILE A 719 2.80 15.38 16.93
C ILE A 719 3.79 15.97 17.92
N VAL A 720 3.27 16.63 18.95
CA VAL A 720 4.00 16.78 20.21
C VAL A 720 3.88 15.42 20.87
N ASP A 721 5.00 14.68 20.88
CA ASP A 721 5.12 13.43 21.63
C ASP A 721 4.73 13.69 23.08
N VAL A 722 3.56 13.23 23.49
CA VAL A 722 3.24 13.08 24.91
C VAL A 722 3.95 11.81 25.36
N ASP A 723 5.10 12.03 25.99
CA ASP A 723 5.90 11.10 26.77
C ASP A 723 5.04 10.04 27.46
N ARG A 724 5.20 8.78 27.04
CA ARG A 724 4.69 7.61 27.75
C ARG A 724 5.60 7.33 28.93
N SER A 725 5.48 8.13 29.98
CA SER A 725 5.94 7.71 31.32
C SER A 725 5.20 8.46 32.42
N THR A 726 4.17 7.84 33.01
CA THR A 726 3.79 8.10 34.41
C THR A 726 2.85 7.02 34.95
N THR A 727 3.43 5.93 35.42
CA THR A 727 2.92 5.26 36.62
C THR A 727 3.84 5.65 37.77
N GLY A 728 3.34 6.50 38.66
CA GLY A 728 4.13 7.06 39.75
C GLY A 728 4.46 6.05 40.87
N ARG A 729 5.61 6.27 41.53
CA ARG A 729 5.78 6.18 43.00
C ARG A 729 7.13 6.77 43.45
N THR A 730 7.03 7.92 44.12
CA THR A 730 7.71 8.36 45.37
C THR A 730 9.25 8.32 45.56
N ARG A 731 9.80 9.55 45.73
CA ARG A 731 10.75 10.09 46.75
C ARG A 731 12.23 9.62 46.86
N ALA A 732 13.11 10.61 46.62
CA ALA A 732 14.14 11.20 47.50
C ALA A 732 15.63 10.75 47.43
N ASP A 733 16.47 11.79 47.23
CA ASP A 733 17.83 12.11 47.72
C ASP A 733 19.13 11.71 46.95
N ASP A 734 19.82 12.79 46.50
CA ASP A 734 21.26 13.12 46.45
C ASP A 734 22.35 12.17 45.87
N ALA A 735 23.03 12.61 44.79
CA ALA A 735 24.45 13.07 44.81
C ALA A 735 25.12 13.20 43.41
N ALA A 736 25.80 14.33 43.24
CA ALA A 736 26.69 14.90 42.20
C ALA A 736 27.57 14.05 41.22
N MET A 737 27.55 14.50 39.94
CA MET A 737 28.66 14.78 38.96
C MET A 737 29.49 13.63 38.30
N PRO A 738 30.14 13.82 37.10
CA PRO A 738 30.04 14.89 36.09
C PRO A 738 29.83 14.41 34.61
N ALA A 739 29.70 15.39 33.73
CA ALA A 739 29.30 15.33 32.31
C ALA A 739 30.22 14.56 31.35
N VAL A 740 29.60 13.85 30.41
CA VAL A 740 30.16 13.41 29.13
C VAL A 740 29.23 13.95 28.04
N ALA A 741 29.80 14.64 27.06
CA ALA A 741 29.07 15.23 25.95
C ALA A 741 28.58 14.13 24.99
N GLU A 742 27.28 13.88 24.99
CA GLU A 742 26.59 13.16 23.92
C GLU A 742 26.17 14.16 22.83
N GLU A 743 26.56 13.89 21.59
CA GLU A 743 26.10 14.61 20.41
C GLU A 743 24.59 14.37 20.25
N GLU A 744 23.79 15.43 20.38
CA GLU A 744 22.35 15.40 20.13
C GLU A 744 22.06 15.02 18.66
N GLU A 745 21.31 13.94 18.44
CA GLU A 745 20.64 13.67 17.17
C GLU A 745 19.75 14.87 16.79
N GLY A 746 20.03 15.49 15.63
CA GLY A 746 19.29 16.65 15.17
C GLY A 746 17.80 16.38 14.88
N PRO A 747 16.92 17.39 15.08
CA PRO A 747 15.46 17.28 14.92
C PRO A 747 14.99 16.88 13.50
N GLU A 748 15.89 16.86 12.50
CA GLU A 748 15.61 16.44 11.13
C GLU A 748 15.46 14.91 10.97
N SER A 749 16.19 14.11 11.78
CA SER A 749 16.10 12.64 11.78
C SER A 749 14.77 12.15 12.36
N LYS A 750 14.30 12.79 13.45
CA LYS A 750 12.98 12.50 14.05
C LYS A 750 11.82 12.81 13.11
N ARG A 751 11.92 13.86 12.29
CA ARG A 751 10.84 14.26 11.37
C ARG A 751 10.69 13.32 10.16
N ALA A 752 11.77 12.71 9.69
CA ALA A 752 11.73 11.66 8.66
C ALA A 752 11.20 10.32 9.23
N LYS A 753 11.51 10.02 10.49
CA LYS A 753 11.03 8.83 11.23
C LYS A 753 9.50 8.83 11.41
N THR A 754 8.88 9.98 11.71
CA THR A 754 7.41 10.07 11.87
C THR A 754 6.65 9.85 10.56
N VAL A 755 7.15 10.38 9.43
CA VAL A 755 6.51 10.20 8.11
C VAL A 755 6.64 8.75 7.61
N ALA A 756 7.76 8.08 7.89
CA ALA A 756 7.95 6.67 7.52
C ALA A 756 7.08 5.73 8.38
N ALA A 757 6.90 6.01 9.67
CA ALA A 757 6.02 5.24 10.55
C ALA A 757 4.52 5.47 10.25
N GLU A 758 4.11 6.70 9.93
CA GLU A 758 2.75 6.99 9.45
C GLU A 758 2.51 6.30 8.09
N VAL A 759 3.44 6.36 7.14
CA VAL A 759 3.25 5.70 5.84
C VAL A 759 3.17 4.16 5.93
N MET A 760 3.90 3.54 6.85
CA MET A 760 3.85 2.08 7.07
C MET A 760 2.59 1.64 7.82
N ALA A 761 2.01 2.49 8.67
CA ALA A 761 0.74 2.20 9.35
C ALA A 761 -0.48 2.39 8.42
N PHE A 762 -0.38 3.24 7.39
CA PHE A 762 -1.51 3.61 6.54
C PHE A 762 -1.84 2.62 5.42
N TYR A 763 -0.91 1.72 5.01
CA TYR A 763 -1.14 0.74 3.93
C TYR A 763 -0.34 -0.56 4.06
N ALA A 764 0.06 -1.00 5.26
CA ALA A 764 0.62 -2.34 5.41
C ALA A 764 -0.43 -3.40 5.03
N PRO A 765 -0.19 -4.27 4.04
CA PRO A 765 -0.85 -5.57 4.01
C PRO A 765 -0.48 -6.26 5.31
N ILE A 766 -1.48 -6.73 6.04
CA ILE A 766 -1.28 -7.52 7.24
C ILE A 766 -0.69 -8.88 6.81
N GLU A 767 0.63 -8.93 6.66
CA GLU A 767 1.38 -10.19 6.62
C GLU A 767 1.69 -10.57 8.07
N GLY A 768 0.76 -11.29 8.71
CA GLY A 768 0.96 -11.87 10.04
C GLY A 768 1.27 -13.37 9.94
N GLU A 769 2.51 -13.75 10.24
CA GLU A 769 2.91 -15.14 10.46
C GLU A 769 2.24 -15.70 11.73
N VAL A 770 1.75 -16.94 11.64
CA VAL A 770 1.08 -17.68 12.72
C VAL A 770 2.12 -18.46 13.54
N PRO A 771 2.22 -18.27 14.87
CA PRO A 771 2.83 -19.25 15.76
C PRO A 771 1.81 -20.36 16.05
N GLU A 772 2.20 -21.63 15.85
CA GLU A 772 1.40 -22.79 16.23
C GLU A 772 1.19 -22.84 17.75
N ALA A 773 -0.05 -23.08 18.18
CA ALA A 773 -0.43 -23.29 19.56
C ALA A 773 -0.02 -24.70 20.01
N GLU A 774 0.73 -24.78 21.10
CA GLU A 774 0.87 -26.01 21.87
C GLU A 774 -0.43 -26.27 22.65
N ASP A 775 -0.99 -27.46 22.47
CA ASP A 775 -2.12 -27.97 23.24
C ASP A 775 -1.75 -27.96 24.74
N THR A 776 -2.41 -27.12 25.52
CA THR A 776 -2.35 -27.16 26.98
C THR A 776 -3.73 -27.57 27.50
N GLU A 777 -3.78 -28.79 28.04
CA GLU A 777 -4.93 -29.30 28.80
C GLU A 777 -5.25 -28.38 29.99
N PRO A 778 -6.54 -28.20 30.35
CA PRO A 778 -6.91 -27.36 31.47
C PRO A 778 -6.69 -28.12 32.79
N MET A 779 -5.79 -27.61 33.65
CA MET A 779 -5.70 -28.07 35.03
C MET A 779 -6.46 -27.14 35.97
N ASP A 780 -7.42 -27.77 36.65
CA ASP A 780 -8.26 -27.26 37.73
C ASP A 780 -7.49 -26.54 38.84
N VAL A 781 -8.14 -25.52 39.39
CA VAL A 781 -7.64 -24.71 40.49
C VAL A 781 -8.51 -24.91 41.74
N GLN A 782 -7.80 -25.11 42.86
CA GLN A 782 -8.13 -24.92 44.29
C GLN A 782 -8.59 -26.14 45.14
N PRO A 783 -8.40 -26.12 46.49
CA PRO A 783 -7.44 -25.36 47.33
C PRO A 783 -6.84 -26.13 48.56
N GLN A 784 -5.92 -25.44 49.28
CA GLN A 784 -5.61 -25.49 50.72
C GLN A 784 -4.36 -26.24 51.28
N ALA A 785 -3.61 -25.46 52.09
CA ALA A 785 -2.88 -25.76 53.34
C ALA A 785 -1.73 -26.81 53.30
N SER A 786 -0.62 -26.78 54.06
CA SER A 786 0.02 -25.90 55.06
C SER A 786 1.36 -26.56 55.47
N THR A 787 2.26 -25.84 56.17
CA THR A 787 3.42 -26.33 56.99
C THR A 787 4.61 -26.99 56.26
N SER A 788 5.78 -26.35 56.13
CA SER A 788 6.89 -26.15 57.10
C SER A 788 7.88 -27.32 57.25
N SER A 789 9.16 -26.98 57.04
CA SER A 789 10.33 -27.30 57.89
C SER A 789 11.50 -28.13 57.32
N ASN A 790 12.69 -27.57 57.57
CA ASN A 790 14.03 -28.13 57.85
C ASN A 790 14.80 -28.88 56.73
N ARG A 791 15.97 -28.43 56.27
CA ARG A 791 17.30 -28.16 56.91
C ARG A 791 18.16 -29.40 57.20
N TYR A 792 19.45 -29.21 56.86
CA TYR A 792 20.69 -29.92 57.24
C TYR A 792 20.96 -31.29 56.57
N ALA A 793 22.19 -31.76 56.35
CA ALA A 793 23.54 -31.24 56.06
C ALA A 793 24.52 -32.44 56.15
N VAL A 794 25.78 -32.23 55.73
CA VAL A 794 27.01 -32.88 56.26
C VAL A 794 27.45 -34.25 55.69
N SER A 795 28.39 -34.16 54.73
CA SER A 795 29.80 -34.63 54.79
C SER A 795 30.26 -36.09 54.58
N ARG A 796 31.55 -36.13 54.15
CA ARG A 796 32.65 -37.12 54.31
C ARG A 796 32.75 -38.22 53.24
N SER A 797 33.78 -38.16 52.37
CA SER A 797 35.18 -38.67 52.52
C SER A 797 35.22 -40.21 52.55
N SER A 798 36.07 -40.98 51.84
CA SER A 798 37.50 -40.85 51.52
C SER A 798 37.97 -42.11 50.73
N GLY A 799 39.20 -42.07 50.17
CA GLY A 799 40.09 -43.24 49.95
C GLY A 799 40.17 -43.75 48.50
N ARG A 800 41.26 -43.55 47.72
CA ARG A 800 42.66 -44.06 47.75
C ARG A 800 42.88 -45.41 47.03
N GLY A 801 43.89 -45.42 46.13
CA GLY A 801 44.66 -46.59 45.64
C GLY A 801 44.84 -46.59 44.11
N ALA A 802 45.98 -46.17 43.51
CA ALA A 802 47.25 -46.91 43.29
C ALA A 802 47.03 -48.23 42.49
N THR A 803 47.74 -48.65 41.43
CA THR A 803 49.08 -48.35 40.88
C THR A 803 49.33 -49.15 39.56
N SER A 804 50.12 -48.56 38.66
CA SER A 804 51.22 -49.19 37.88
C SER A 804 51.04 -49.95 36.54
N ARG A 805 51.88 -49.50 35.58
CA ARG A 805 52.77 -50.24 34.64
C ARG A 805 52.27 -50.72 33.27
N GLY A 806 52.93 -50.23 32.21
CA GLY A 806 53.22 -50.99 30.98
C GLY A 806 53.27 -50.20 29.67
N ALA A 807 54.43 -49.69 29.27
CA ALA A 807 54.80 -49.38 27.86
C ALA A 807 55.67 -50.54 27.31
N PRO A 808 56.24 -50.57 26.06
CA PRO A 808 56.14 -49.69 24.89
C PRO A 808 56.11 -50.42 23.50
N ARG A 809 55.96 -49.68 22.38
CA ARG A 809 56.63 -49.82 21.03
C ARG A 809 55.90 -48.92 19.99
N LYS A 810 56.48 -47.81 19.49
CA LYS A 810 57.35 -47.63 18.29
C LYS A 810 56.88 -48.42 17.05
N SER A 811 56.83 -47.92 15.82
CA SER A 811 57.09 -46.62 15.16
C SER A 811 56.93 -46.81 13.62
N SER A 812 56.85 -45.69 12.89
CA SER A 812 57.02 -45.51 11.42
C SER A 812 55.73 -45.51 10.57
N ARG A 813 55.54 -44.65 9.56
CA ARG A 813 56.39 -43.64 8.92
C ARG A 813 55.51 -42.70 8.05
N ARG A 814 55.83 -41.40 8.10
CA ARG A 814 55.80 -40.34 7.05
C ARG A 814 54.57 -40.18 6.13
N SER A 815 53.88 -39.06 6.33
CA SER A 815 53.86 -37.90 5.42
C SER A 815 53.64 -36.64 6.24
#